data_AF-A0A9P1BHM1-F1
#
_entry.id   AF-A0A9P1BHM1-F1
#
_cell.length_a   1.000
_cell.length_b   1.000
_cell.length_c   1.000
_cell.angle_alpha   90.00
_cell.angle_beta   90.00
_cell.angle_gamma   90.00
#
_symmetry.space_group_name_H-M   'P 1'
#
loop_
_entity.id
_entity.type
_entity.pdbx_description
1 polymer ?
#
loop_
_entity_poly.entity_id
_entity_poly.type
_entity_poly.pdbx_seq_one_letter_code
_entity_poly.pdbx_strand_id
1 'polypeptide(L)'
;MGQINAPQPVLLVLAAFSRYDEAFDWALAQASATWGTVALTSPRFDFGETDYYESTMGPGLKKQFWAFETLIDPAHLPPIKRQTNAWEAAYAEQGQHAEVRPLNLDPGYITLAKVVLASTKDHAHRLYLGEGIFAEVTLRYQQGGWKAWDWTFPDYRRGDYHQFFDQCREYVRGQSRRGTSAESFGLVDRPAGHKSHQQPTPAGGGIGIWLGVVIPLAAGQLVLMWAASLSDPSWLPEIATYHLGGLVEQSSRLWLLVAAATVLMLLGLADDRRGLDWRLRLGIQTAVAAIVVSAGWRLTLFVELPWLTGAISVLWIVALINAFNMLDNMDGLSGGVATIAAAMLAAVMLLAPDPVTRQPQLFIAGFLLVLVGSLLGFLAHNRPPAKIFMGDAGSYFIGFWIATGTLMATFAGEGLPRHAILAPLCVLAVPLYDTTSVVLIRLRRGVSPFQGDNNHFSHRLVELGLSRTQAVLTIYLTTATTGLGALLLYQVDAAGAIVIALMVVCVLLLIAILETTARRKMRRQQATEPAAEPVAEKPLTATSRLRFICAVALLALFVARPFVPGDSIAALGDGLPAVMLTLVLLSVYVGSLVLGGVRQIRFGVVDAAVIVLFAIEMLAAAVGAQTGEPRAGVNIMWELTALAAMSLLARQLFRPGDIRAVLAVMIVVALAQSTFGLYQYFISMPADRALYLEDPDAALHMAQVDAPVGSATRQLYEQRLMSTEPMGRFDLPNSLAGFLATWLVVLLAATGFGSSKKLATWLIPLALSIPIAICLLLTKSRSAVLAAGVGFILAALIAGSRKHLASGKARLVVAGAAVAVVLIVGIAWGLGGLDAQVLSEAPKSLGYRLQYWQSTLAMIGDHPWLGCGGGNFQDQYTQYKLAVASEEIADPHNFVFDVWANSGTLALLAMIAVFVLLARTLWQATSAPTENATQPAEQYQPLPLIFSASIAGLALAFVLGLLGQVMLSPIELLGLLIVTCGGLFLLKSWIAGPVPSIAVPVLGLVVMLVNLTAAGGFHFPAVAASMWLLIALTVTLAEGDTQAVEAPRPALMAGLVVSLIILLGCYSTGYQPVLQCNLLLRRTHDRQLPYQEKVRLLQEAAEADPLSAKPWWTMAALEAQRLQAVPQASMGNLEDLDNFSEAFLNRDPLSSAAHVQVGDWYWDVYLRSKNLTALQTATEAYHRSVTLYPNDASRRARLAVALEASQQSEEAAVQRERAMQLDELTPHADKKLSDELKQNLIDAQNRAN
;
A
#
# COMPACT_ATOMS: atom_id res chain seq x y z
N MET A 1 14.79 -35.84 4.06
CA MET A 1 13.72 -36.80 4.40
C MET A 1 12.83 -36.99 3.19
N GLY A 2 12.39 -38.22 2.90
CA GLY A 2 11.42 -38.47 1.83
C GLY A 2 10.07 -37.82 2.15
N GLN A 3 9.36 -37.32 1.14
CA GLN A 3 8.01 -36.78 1.31
C GLN A 3 7.01 -37.91 1.55
N ILE A 4 6.09 -37.70 2.49
CA ILE A 4 5.00 -38.64 2.80
C ILE A 4 3.99 -38.57 1.65
N ASN A 5 3.83 -39.66 0.90
CA ASN A 5 2.87 -39.77 -0.20
C ASN A 5 1.69 -40.65 0.24
N ALA A 6 0.48 -40.35 -0.22
CA ALA A 6 -0.65 -41.27 -0.07
C ALA A 6 -0.43 -42.53 -0.92
N PRO A 7 -0.74 -43.74 -0.40
CA PRO A 7 -0.58 -44.98 -1.16
C PRO A 7 -1.57 -45.03 -2.33
N GLN A 8 -1.15 -45.58 -3.46
CA GLN A 8 -2.07 -45.77 -4.59
C GLN A 8 -3.09 -46.88 -4.29
N PRO A 9 -4.35 -46.75 -4.74
CA PRO A 9 -5.33 -47.82 -4.65
C PRO A 9 -4.83 -49.10 -5.33
N VAL A 10 -5.16 -50.24 -4.73
CA VAL A 10 -4.66 -51.57 -5.12
C VAL A 10 -5.80 -52.51 -5.47
N LEU A 11 -5.53 -53.51 -6.31
CA LEU A 11 -6.54 -54.50 -6.68
C LEU A 11 -6.64 -55.58 -5.60
N LEU A 12 -7.81 -55.71 -4.98
CA LEU A 12 -8.08 -56.77 -4.01
C LEU A 12 -8.14 -58.12 -4.71
N VAL A 13 -7.41 -59.10 -4.17
CA VAL A 13 -7.41 -60.49 -4.62
C VAL A 13 -7.67 -61.41 -3.43
N LEU A 14 -8.59 -62.35 -3.58
CA LEU A 14 -8.90 -63.37 -2.58
C LEU A 14 -8.48 -64.74 -3.10
N ALA A 15 -7.67 -65.45 -2.31
CA ALA A 15 -7.35 -66.85 -2.55
C ALA A 15 -8.20 -67.75 -1.66
N ALA A 16 -9.03 -68.60 -2.25
CA ALA A 16 -9.86 -69.58 -1.53
C ALA A 16 -9.28 -70.98 -1.67
N PHE A 17 -9.36 -71.78 -0.60
CA PHE A 17 -8.93 -73.17 -0.56
C PHE A 17 -10.06 -74.04 -0.02
N SER A 18 -10.39 -75.09 -0.75
CA SER A 18 -11.29 -76.15 -0.29
C SER A 18 -11.16 -77.37 -1.19
N ARG A 19 -11.60 -78.52 -0.72
CA ARG A 19 -11.85 -79.71 -1.55
C ARG A 19 -13.29 -79.79 -2.04
N TYR A 20 -14.17 -78.92 -1.54
CA TYR A 20 -15.60 -78.90 -1.84
C TYR A 20 -15.93 -77.74 -2.76
N ASP A 21 -16.61 -78.03 -3.87
CA ASP A 21 -17.03 -77.01 -4.83
C ASP A 21 -18.07 -76.05 -4.22
N GLU A 22 -18.94 -76.56 -3.35
CA GLU A 22 -19.95 -75.80 -2.60
C GLU A 22 -19.33 -74.73 -1.69
N ALA A 23 -18.15 -75.00 -1.12
CA ALA A 23 -17.44 -74.05 -0.27
C ALA A 23 -16.88 -72.87 -1.08
N PHE A 24 -16.41 -73.10 -2.31
CA PHE A 24 -16.02 -72.03 -3.22
C PHE A 24 -17.22 -71.16 -3.60
N ASP A 25 -18.35 -71.78 -3.94
CA ASP A 25 -19.55 -71.06 -4.36
C ASP A 25 -20.11 -70.21 -3.21
N TRP A 26 -20.12 -70.74 -1.98
CA TRP A 26 -20.49 -70.00 -0.78
C TRP A 26 -19.55 -68.80 -0.53
N ALA A 27 -18.23 -69.03 -0.58
CA ALA A 27 -17.24 -67.99 -0.35
C ALA A 27 -17.32 -66.87 -1.40
N LEU A 28 -17.51 -67.23 -2.67
CA LEU A 28 -17.67 -66.29 -3.77
C LEU A 28 -18.95 -65.46 -3.61
N ALA A 29 -20.06 -66.06 -3.16
CA ALA A 29 -21.30 -65.34 -2.88
C ALA A 29 -21.12 -64.30 -1.76
N GLN A 30 -20.45 -64.66 -0.65
CA GLN A 30 -20.14 -63.74 0.45
C GLN A 30 -19.23 -62.59 0.00
N ALA A 31 -18.15 -62.93 -0.73
CA ALA A 31 -17.19 -61.95 -1.18
C ALA A 31 -17.80 -60.98 -2.23
N SER A 32 -18.62 -61.50 -3.15
CA SER A 32 -19.29 -60.67 -4.17
C SER A 32 -20.35 -59.74 -3.56
N ALA A 33 -21.09 -60.22 -2.55
CA ALA A 33 -22.06 -59.39 -1.83
C ALA A 33 -21.38 -58.25 -1.04
N THR A 34 -20.15 -58.48 -0.56
CA THR A 34 -19.45 -57.54 0.34
C THR A 34 -18.53 -56.58 -0.42
N TRP A 35 -17.81 -57.07 -1.42
CA TRP A 35 -16.77 -56.31 -2.14
C TRP A 35 -17.14 -55.98 -3.59
N GLY A 36 -18.32 -56.39 -4.04
CA GLY A 36 -18.85 -56.13 -5.37
C GLY A 36 -18.44 -57.15 -6.41
N THR A 37 -18.62 -56.81 -7.68
CA THR A 37 -18.42 -57.71 -8.82
C THR A 37 -16.98 -58.22 -8.92
N VAL A 38 -16.83 -59.51 -9.22
CA VAL A 38 -15.53 -60.11 -9.53
C VAL A 38 -15.12 -59.75 -10.96
N ALA A 39 -13.96 -59.11 -11.10
CA ALA A 39 -13.37 -58.72 -12.37
C ALA A 39 -12.69 -59.90 -13.08
N LEU A 40 -11.97 -60.73 -12.34
CA LEU A 40 -11.19 -61.86 -12.86
C LEU A 40 -11.30 -63.05 -11.92
N THR A 41 -11.48 -64.23 -12.51
CA THR A 41 -11.54 -65.52 -11.81
C THR A 41 -10.51 -66.47 -12.40
N SER A 42 -9.68 -67.07 -11.56
CA SER A 42 -8.75 -68.11 -12.01
C SER A 42 -9.45 -69.46 -12.20
N PRO A 43 -8.85 -70.39 -12.96
CA PRO A 43 -9.17 -71.82 -12.85
C PRO A 43 -9.01 -72.31 -11.40
N ARG A 44 -9.66 -73.43 -11.07
CA ARG A 44 -9.40 -74.15 -9.82
C ARG A 44 -8.12 -74.96 -10.00
N PHE A 45 -7.07 -74.61 -9.26
CA PHE A 45 -5.78 -75.26 -9.31
C PHE A 45 -5.72 -76.38 -8.27
N ASP A 46 -5.22 -77.56 -8.63
CA ASP A 46 -4.91 -78.59 -7.63
C ASP A 46 -3.80 -78.09 -6.70
N PHE A 47 -3.99 -78.22 -5.39
CA PHE A 47 -3.07 -77.72 -4.35
C PHE A 47 -2.40 -78.92 -3.67
N GLY A 48 -1.13 -79.17 -4.03
CA GLY A 48 -0.37 -80.36 -3.63
C GLY A 48 1.06 -80.07 -3.20
N GLU A 49 1.41 -78.80 -3.00
CA GLU A 49 2.77 -78.36 -2.70
C GLU A 49 3.14 -78.49 -1.21
N THR A 50 2.16 -78.78 -0.35
CA THR A 50 2.37 -78.99 1.09
C THR A 50 1.26 -79.84 1.71
N ASP A 51 1.65 -80.80 2.55
CA ASP A 51 0.72 -81.64 3.33
C ASP A 51 0.23 -80.93 4.62
N TYR A 52 0.66 -79.68 4.85
CA TYR A 52 0.40 -78.91 6.07
C TYR A 52 -1.09 -78.80 6.41
N TYR A 53 -1.94 -78.66 5.39
CA TYR A 53 -3.38 -78.45 5.57
C TYR A 53 -4.18 -79.76 5.65
N GLU A 54 -3.62 -80.91 5.26
CA GLU A 54 -4.34 -82.18 5.14
C GLU A 54 -4.96 -82.63 6.47
N SER A 55 -4.23 -82.42 7.57
CA SER A 55 -4.70 -82.73 8.94
C SER A 55 -5.92 -81.91 9.40
N THR A 56 -6.20 -80.77 8.75
CA THR A 56 -7.27 -79.84 9.15
C THR A 56 -8.35 -79.62 8.09
N MET A 57 -8.02 -79.84 6.82
CA MET A 57 -8.88 -79.58 5.66
C MET A 57 -9.08 -80.81 4.74
N GLY A 58 -8.39 -81.92 5.00
CA GLY A 58 -8.46 -83.15 4.20
C GLY A 58 -7.60 -83.13 2.93
N PRO A 59 -7.43 -84.28 2.24
CA PRO A 59 -6.65 -84.40 1.02
C PRO A 59 -7.39 -83.90 -0.23
N GLY A 60 -6.63 -83.61 -1.28
CA GLY A 60 -7.19 -83.21 -2.58
C GLY A 60 -7.74 -81.78 -2.60
N LEU A 61 -7.06 -80.85 -1.92
CA LEU A 61 -7.44 -79.44 -1.90
C LEU A 61 -7.27 -78.82 -3.28
N LYS A 62 -8.18 -77.91 -3.60
CA LYS A 62 -8.06 -77.00 -4.74
C LYS A 62 -7.90 -75.58 -4.23
N LYS A 63 -7.34 -74.71 -5.08
CA LYS A 63 -7.19 -73.29 -4.84
C LYS A 63 -7.77 -72.48 -5.99
N GLN A 64 -8.51 -71.43 -5.69
CA GLN A 64 -9.07 -70.51 -6.69
C GLN A 64 -8.82 -69.06 -6.27
N PHE A 65 -8.50 -68.20 -7.23
CA PHE A 65 -8.31 -66.77 -7.02
C PHE A 65 -9.45 -65.98 -7.65
N TRP A 66 -9.88 -64.94 -6.94
CA TRP A 66 -10.83 -63.94 -7.43
C TRP A 66 -10.25 -62.54 -7.23
N ALA A 67 -10.33 -61.70 -8.26
CA ALA A 67 -9.97 -60.29 -8.18
C ALA A 67 -11.21 -59.41 -8.38
N PHE A 68 -11.37 -58.36 -7.57
CA PHE A 68 -12.61 -57.57 -7.53
C PHE A 68 -12.48 -56.27 -8.34
N GLU A 69 -13.57 -55.80 -8.96
CA GLU A 69 -13.53 -54.64 -9.86
C GLU A 69 -13.08 -53.33 -9.17
N THR A 70 -13.46 -53.16 -7.91
CA THR A 70 -13.20 -51.94 -7.13
C THR A 70 -11.79 -51.96 -6.53
N LEU A 71 -10.97 -50.96 -6.85
CA LEU A 71 -9.67 -50.78 -6.20
C LEU A 71 -9.85 -50.28 -4.76
N ILE A 72 -9.08 -50.84 -3.83
CA ILE A 72 -9.16 -50.51 -2.41
C ILE A 72 -7.92 -49.72 -1.94
N ASP A 73 -8.06 -48.94 -0.88
CA ASP A 73 -6.88 -48.42 -0.17
C ASP A 73 -6.17 -49.60 0.52
N PRO A 74 -4.85 -49.82 0.30
CA PRO A 74 -4.11 -50.93 0.93
C PRO A 74 -4.16 -50.92 2.47
N ALA A 75 -4.47 -49.79 3.10
CA ALA A 75 -4.69 -49.70 4.55
C ALA A 75 -5.92 -50.51 5.04
N HIS A 76 -6.85 -50.89 4.15
CA HIS A 76 -8.01 -51.73 4.49
C HIS A 76 -7.73 -53.24 4.50
N LEU A 77 -6.48 -53.68 4.27
CA LEU A 77 -6.17 -55.11 4.30
C LEU A 77 -6.42 -55.78 5.69
N PRO A 78 -6.15 -55.14 6.84
CA PRO A 78 -6.49 -55.70 8.16
C PRO A 78 -7.97 -56.00 8.39
N PRO A 79 -8.93 -55.05 8.21
CA PRO A 79 -10.35 -55.36 8.39
C PRO A 79 -10.84 -56.42 7.41
N ILE A 80 -10.28 -56.47 6.19
CA ILE A 80 -10.59 -57.51 5.20
C ILE A 80 -10.17 -58.91 5.70
N LYS A 81 -8.95 -59.08 6.23
CA LYS A 81 -8.52 -60.39 6.76
C LYS A 81 -9.34 -60.84 7.97
N ARG A 82 -9.76 -59.92 8.84
CA ARG A 82 -10.66 -60.24 9.95
C ARG A 82 -12.03 -60.70 9.43
N GLN A 83 -12.54 -60.05 8.40
CA GLN A 83 -13.79 -60.44 7.75
C GLN A 83 -13.72 -61.83 7.15
N THR A 84 -12.65 -62.16 6.42
CA THR A 84 -12.50 -63.51 5.83
C THR A 84 -12.34 -64.59 6.90
N ASN A 85 -11.63 -64.31 7.99
CA ASN A 85 -11.53 -65.24 9.12
C ASN A 85 -12.90 -65.50 9.78
N ALA A 86 -13.74 -64.47 9.89
CA ALA A 86 -15.11 -64.63 10.39
C ALA A 86 -15.97 -65.49 9.44
N TRP A 87 -15.77 -65.35 8.12
CA TRP A 87 -16.43 -66.21 7.14
C TRP A 87 -15.96 -67.67 7.18
N GLU A 88 -14.65 -67.90 7.36
CA GLU A 88 -14.12 -69.26 7.56
C GLU A 88 -14.78 -69.94 8.77
N ALA A 89 -14.88 -69.21 9.90
CA ALA A 89 -15.53 -69.71 11.11
C ALA A 89 -17.04 -69.96 10.90
N ALA A 90 -17.74 -69.01 10.28
CA ALA A 90 -19.18 -69.13 10.02
C ALA A 90 -19.51 -70.29 9.05
N TYR A 91 -18.63 -70.60 8.10
CA TYR A 91 -18.81 -71.76 7.22
C TYR A 91 -18.56 -73.08 7.96
N ALA A 92 -17.51 -73.14 8.80
CA ALA A 92 -17.22 -74.32 9.62
C ALA A 92 -18.36 -74.64 10.62
N GLU A 93 -18.99 -73.62 11.21
CA GLU A 93 -20.12 -73.76 12.13
C GLU A 93 -21.39 -74.35 11.49
N GLN A 94 -21.52 -74.34 10.15
CA GLN A 94 -22.65 -74.98 9.48
C GLN A 94 -22.63 -76.51 9.65
N GLY A 95 -21.50 -77.11 10.07
CA GLY A 95 -21.39 -78.52 10.41
C GLY A 95 -21.60 -79.48 9.24
N GLN A 96 -21.47 -79.01 8.00
CA GLN A 96 -21.74 -79.79 6.78
C GLN A 96 -20.61 -80.76 6.41
N HIS A 97 -19.41 -80.58 6.97
CA HIS A 97 -18.22 -81.36 6.64
C HIS A 97 -17.53 -81.88 7.91
N ALA A 98 -16.77 -82.98 7.78
CA ALA A 98 -16.12 -83.64 8.91
C ALA A 98 -14.83 -82.92 9.35
N GLU A 99 -14.23 -82.15 8.44
CA GLU A 99 -13.00 -81.40 8.64
C GLU A 99 -13.23 -80.13 9.47
N VAL A 100 -12.26 -79.79 10.31
CA VAL A 100 -12.36 -78.63 11.22
C VAL A 100 -12.27 -77.30 10.46
N ARG A 101 -11.63 -77.28 9.29
CA ARG A 101 -11.49 -76.09 8.42
C ARG A 101 -11.86 -76.44 6.98
N PRO A 102 -13.15 -76.58 6.64
CA PRO A 102 -13.57 -76.95 5.28
C PRO A 102 -13.31 -75.87 4.22
N LEU A 103 -13.01 -74.64 4.65
CA LEU A 103 -12.71 -73.48 3.81
C LEU A 103 -11.59 -72.64 4.43
N ASN A 104 -10.63 -72.19 3.63
CA ASN A 104 -9.61 -71.20 4.02
C ASN A 104 -9.59 -70.05 3.00
N LEU A 105 -9.54 -68.81 3.48
CA LEU A 105 -9.67 -67.58 2.71
C LEU A 105 -8.51 -66.63 3.03
N ASP A 106 -7.62 -66.47 2.06
CA ASP A 106 -6.43 -65.64 2.16
C ASP A 106 -6.53 -64.40 1.26
N PRO A 107 -6.97 -63.25 1.81
CA PRO A 107 -7.00 -61.99 1.08
C PRO A 107 -5.60 -61.39 0.94
N GLY A 108 -5.43 -60.70 -0.17
CA GLY A 108 -4.23 -59.95 -0.52
C GLY A 108 -4.55 -58.87 -1.54
N TYR A 109 -3.52 -58.19 -2.03
CA TYR A 109 -3.70 -57.24 -3.11
C TYR A 109 -2.54 -57.27 -4.10
N ILE A 110 -2.82 -56.78 -5.30
CA ILE A 110 -1.86 -56.67 -6.39
C ILE A 110 -1.65 -55.21 -6.76
N THR A 111 -0.38 -54.86 -6.96
CA THR A 111 0.06 -53.60 -7.54
C THR A 111 0.82 -53.87 -8.83
N LEU A 112 1.22 -52.83 -9.56
CA LEU A 112 2.09 -52.99 -10.73
C LEU A 112 3.49 -53.57 -10.41
N ALA A 113 3.88 -53.60 -9.13
CA ALA A 113 5.22 -54.00 -8.71
C ALA A 113 5.25 -55.25 -7.80
N LYS A 114 4.14 -55.62 -7.17
CA LYS A 114 4.12 -56.67 -6.13
C LYS A 114 2.74 -57.27 -5.86
N VAL A 115 2.75 -58.51 -5.38
CA VAL A 115 1.62 -59.21 -4.74
C VAL A 115 1.87 -59.22 -3.23
N VAL A 116 0.86 -58.88 -2.45
CA VAL A 116 0.90 -58.82 -0.98
C VAL A 116 -0.20 -59.69 -0.40
N LEU A 117 0.11 -60.50 0.62
CA LEU A 117 -0.87 -61.33 1.33
C LEU A 117 -0.96 -60.94 2.81
N ALA A 118 -2.17 -61.03 3.36
CA ALA A 118 -2.42 -60.83 4.78
C ALA A 118 -2.25 -62.13 5.58
N SER A 119 -1.79 -62.03 6.82
CA SER A 119 -1.67 -63.16 7.73
C SER A 119 -1.89 -62.77 9.19
N THR A 120 -2.29 -63.73 10.02
CA THR A 120 -2.39 -63.57 11.48
C THR A 120 -1.12 -64.02 12.21
N LYS A 121 -0.16 -64.63 11.50
CA LYS A 121 1.09 -65.14 12.07
C LYS A 121 2.22 -64.15 11.85
N ASP A 122 2.90 -63.78 12.94
CA ASP A 122 4.11 -62.95 12.90
C ASP A 122 5.34 -63.78 12.51
N HIS A 123 6.12 -63.29 11.55
CA HIS A 123 7.38 -63.88 11.11
C HIS A 123 8.35 -62.77 10.71
N ALA A 124 9.65 -63.06 10.70
CA ALA A 124 10.71 -62.07 10.50
C ALA A 124 10.59 -61.18 9.24
N HIS A 125 9.91 -61.65 8.19
CA HIS A 125 9.71 -60.93 6.92
C HIS A 125 8.32 -60.25 6.80
N ARG A 126 7.46 -60.38 7.83
CA ARG A 126 6.09 -59.87 7.84
C ARG A 126 6.02 -58.57 8.61
N LEU A 127 5.31 -57.61 8.06
CA LEU A 127 5.13 -56.28 8.65
C LEU A 127 3.77 -56.20 9.32
N TYR A 128 3.75 -55.73 10.57
CA TYR A 128 2.50 -55.47 11.29
C TYR A 128 1.73 -54.32 10.61
N LEU A 129 0.45 -54.54 10.31
CA LEU A 129 -0.42 -53.55 9.68
C LEU A 129 -1.46 -52.93 10.64
N GLY A 130 -1.82 -53.63 11.70
CA GLY A 130 -2.87 -53.23 12.65
C GLY A 130 -3.80 -54.38 13.00
N GLU A 131 -4.50 -54.28 14.14
CA GLU A 131 -5.56 -55.24 14.57
C GLU A 131 -5.12 -56.72 14.64
N GLY A 132 -3.82 -56.98 14.88
CA GLY A 132 -3.28 -58.35 14.91
C GLY A 132 -3.02 -58.95 13.53
N ILE A 133 -3.13 -58.16 12.46
CA ILE A 133 -2.87 -58.57 11.09
C ILE A 133 -1.50 -58.08 10.64
N PHE A 134 -0.78 -58.98 9.99
CA PHE A 134 0.52 -58.77 9.37
C PHE A 134 0.39 -58.94 7.85
N ALA A 135 1.35 -58.41 7.09
CA ALA A 135 1.43 -58.66 5.66
C ALA A 135 2.86 -58.90 5.17
N GLU A 136 2.97 -59.66 4.09
CA GLU A 136 4.22 -59.93 3.39
C GLU A 136 4.11 -59.59 1.91
N VAL A 137 5.24 -59.17 1.33
CA VAL A 137 5.37 -59.14 -0.13
C VAL A 137 5.69 -60.55 -0.61
N THR A 138 4.68 -61.23 -1.15
CA THR A 138 4.77 -62.63 -1.60
C THR A 138 5.48 -62.75 -2.95
N LEU A 139 5.24 -61.82 -3.88
CA LEU A 139 5.91 -61.78 -5.19
C LEU A 139 6.31 -60.35 -5.55
N ARG A 140 7.41 -60.18 -6.28
CA ARG A 140 7.81 -58.90 -6.91
C ARG A 140 7.82 -59.03 -8.43
N TYR A 141 7.46 -57.97 -9.13
CA TYR A 141 7.52 -57.94 -10.60
C TYR A 141 8.82 -57.28 -11.06
N GLN A 142 9.66 -58.02 -11.78
CA GLN A 142 10.96 -57.53 -12.24
C GLN A 142 11.34 -58.17 -13.59
N GLN A 143 11.92 -57.39 -14.51
CA GLN A 143 12.34 -57.86 -15.83
C GLN A 143 11.23 -58.59 -16.63
N GLY A 144 9.99 -58.10 -16.54
CA GLY A 144 8.87 -58.64 -17.31
C GLY A 144 8.24 -59.92 -16.77
N GLY A 145 8.53 -60.31 -15.51
CA GLY A 145 7.82 -61.42 -14.87
C GLY A 145 7.81 -61.36 -13.34
N TRP A 146 6.97 -62.19 -12.72
CA TRP A 146 6.90 -62.37 -11.27
C TRP A 146 8.11 -63.16 -10.76
N LYS A 147 8.71 -62.67 -9.68
CA LYS A 147 9.86 -63.27 -9.00
C LYS A 147 9.50 -63.55 -7.54
N ALA A 148 9.77 -64.77 -7.12
CA ALA A 148 9.66 -65.20 -5.74
C ALA A 148 10.80 -64.67 -4.88
N TRP A 149 10.51 -64.49 -3.59
CA TRP A 149 11.48 -64.34 -2.52
C TRP A 149 11.77 -65.71 -1.90
N ASP A 150 12.81 -65.78 -1.07
CA ASP A 150 13.20 -67.04 -0.40
C ASP A 150 12.06 -67.60 0.47
N TRP A 151 11.21 -66.72 1.02
CA TRP A 151 10.06 -67.06 1.86
C TRP A 151 8.72 -67.19 1.11
N THR A 152 8.67 -66.97 -0.21
CA THR A 152 7.42 -67.11 -0.98
C THR A 152 6.91 -68.55 -0.89
N PHE A 153 5.63 -68.71 -0.55
CA PHE A 153 4.98 -70.03 -0.48
C PHE A 153 5.18 -70.84 -1.79
N PRO A 154 5.42 -72.16 -1.71
CA PRO A 154 5.72 -72.98 -2.88
C PRO A 154 4.69 -72.90 -4.01
N ASP A 155 3.40 -72.84 -3.69
CA ASP A 155 2.30 -72.72 -4.65
C ASP A 155 2.33 -71.39 -5.41
N TYR A 156 2.68 -70.27 -4.75
CA TYR A 156 2.83 -68.97 -5.41
C TYR A 156 4.04 -68.89 -6.34
N ARG A 157 4.90 -69.91 -6.40
CA ARG A 157 6.02 -69.98 -7.36
C ARG A 157 5.61 -70.59 -8.71
N ARG A 158 4.39 -71.11 -8.82
CA ARG A 158 3.92 -71.77 -10.04
C ARG A 158 3.67 -70.78 -11.18
N GLY A 159 4.01 -71.21 -12.40
CA GLY A 159 3.84 -70.38 -13.60
C GLY A 159 2.37 -70.10 -13.96
N ASP A 160 1.45 -71.01 -13.64
CA ASP A 160 0.02 -70.85 -13.88
C ASP A 160 -0.62 -69.80 -12.93
N TYR A 161 -0.14 -69.67 -11.70
CA TYR A 161 -0.56 -68.60 -10.78
C TYR A 161 -0.05 -67.24 -11.28
N HIS A 162 1.18 -67.20 -11.78
CA HIS A 162 1.75 -65.99 -12.37
C HIS A 162 0.95 -65.48 -13.57
N GLN A 163 0.38 -66.37 -14.41
CA GLN A 163 -0.49 -65.96 -15.53
C GLN A 163 -1.75 -65.21 -15.03
N PHE A 164 -2.39 -65.69 -13.96
CA PHE A 164 -3.52 -64.98 -13.36
C PHE A 164 -3.09 -63.62 -12.77
N PHE A 165 -1.92 -63.54 -12.13
CA PHE A 165 -1.41 -62.28 -11.59
C PHE A 165 -1.00 -61.29 -12.69
N ASP A 166 -0.56 -61.76 -13.86
CA ASP A 166 -0.35 -60.91 -15.04
C ASP A 166 -1.66 -60.30 -15.53
N GLN A 167 -2.74 -61.07 -15.62
CA GLN A 167 -4.09 -60.55 -15.96
C GLN A 167 -4.55 -59.49 -14.95
N CYS A 168 -4.39 -59.76 -13.66
CA CYS A 168 -4.69 -58.80 -12.58
C CYS A 168 -3.89 -57.50 -12.73
N ARG A 169 -2.60 -57.61 -13.10
CA ARG A 169 -1.72 -56.46 -13.29
C ARG A 169 -2.11 -55.63 -14.51
N GLU A 170 -2.52 -56.28 -15.60
CA GLU A 170 -3.08 -55.60 -16.77
C GLU A 170 -4.39 -54.88 -16.44
N TYR A 171 -5.24 -55.48 -15.60
CA TYR A 171 -6.45 -54.83 -15.11
C TYR A 171 -6.16 -53.55 -14.31
N VAL A 172 -5.23 -53.59 -13.35
CA VAL A 172 -4.77 -52.39 -12.60
C VAL A 172 -4.22 -51.31 -13.53
N ARG A 173 -3.44 -51.73 -14.53
CA ARG A 173 -2.87 -50.82 -15.54
C ARG A 173 -3.97 -50.17 -16.41
N GLY A 174 -5.05 -50.88 -16.68
CA GLY A 174 -6.22 -50.39 -17.41
C GLY A 174 -7.07 -49.40 -16.58
N GLN A 175 -7.33 -49.69 -15.31
CA GLN A 175 -8.10 -48.82 -14.40
C GLN A 175 -7.39 -47.48 -14.13
N SER A 176 -6.06 -47.49 -14.02
CA SER A 176 -5.24 -46.27 -13.84
C SER A 176 -5.33 -45.28 -15.01
N ARG A 177 -5.93 -45.67 -16.15
CA ARG A 177 -6.14 -44.82 -17.33
C ARG A 177 -7.54 -44.20 -17.41
N ARG A 178 -8.47 -44.54 -16.50
CA ARG A 178 -9.92 -44.17 -16.58
C ARG A 178 -10.40 -43.12 -15.57
N GLY A 179 -9.53 -42.33 -14.96
CA GLY A 179 -9.96 -41.27 -14.01
C GLY A 179 -10.55 -40.02 -14.68
N THR A 180 -11.30 -39.23 -13.88
CA THR A 180 -12.03 -37.93 -14.07
C THR A 180 -12.12 -37.24 -15.44
N SER A 181 -13.18 -36.44 -15.70
CA SER A 181 -13.37 -35.74 -16.99
C SER A 181 -12.13 -34.95 -17.46
N ALA A 182 -11.40 -34.28 -16.57
CA ALA A 182 -10.14 -33.63 -16.90
C ALA A 182 -9.00 -34.61 -17.27
N GLU A 183 -8.94 -35.79 -16.64
CA GLU A 183 -7.99 -36.85 -17.00
C GLU A 183 -8.37 -37.55 -18.31
N SER A 184 -9.66 -37.70 -18.62
CA SER A 184 -10.15 -38.19 -19.92
C SER A 184 -9.79 -37.25 -21.10
N PHE A 185 -9.66 -35.95 -20.81
CA PHE A 185 -9.17 -34.93 -21.76
C PHE A 185 -7.65 -34.71 -21.67
N GLY A 186 -6.92 -35.37 -20.76
CA GLY A 186 -5.47 -35.17 -20.60
C GLY A 186 -5.06 -33.75 -20.17
N LEU A 187 -5.95 -33.01 -19.49
CA LEU A 187 -5.75 -31.61 -19.04
C LEU A 187 -5.55 -31.53 -17.52
N VAL A 188 -4.77 -32.45 -16.96
CA VAL A 188 -4.41 -32.48 -15.54
C VAL A 188 -2.91 -32.40 -15.41
N ASP A 189 -2.42 -31.35 -14.75
CA ASP A 189 -1.01 -31.28 -14.41
C ASP A 189 -0.73 -32.16 -13.20
N ARG A 190 0.19 -33.12 -13.36
CA ARG A 190 0.55 -34.11 -12.35
C ARG A 190 1.85 -33.72 -11.64
N PRO A 191 1.93 -33.85 -10.32
CA PRO A 191 3.12 -33.47 -9.57
C PRO A 191 4.34 -34.31 -10.01
N ALA A 192 5.40 -33.64 -10.45
CA ALA A 192 6.69 -34.21 -10.84
C ALA A 192 7.82 -33.53 -10.05
N GLY A 193 9.02 -34.14 -9.97
CA GLY A 193 10.10 -33.70 -9.05
C GLY A 193 10.62 -32.26 -9.20
N HIS A 194 10.23 -31.53 -10.24
CA HIS A 194 10.53 -30.11 -10.45
C HIS A 194 9.30 -29.18 -10.32
N LYS A 195 8.08 -29.72 -10.17
CA LYS A 195 6.83 -28.96 -10.09
C LYS A 195 6.43 -28.71 -8.64
N SER A 196 5.84 -27.55 -8.39
CA SER A 196 5.68 -26.99 -7.05
C SER A 196 4.38 -27.39 -6.35
N HIS A 197 3.45 -28.03 -7.06
CA HIS A 197 2.14 -28.48 -6.56
C HIS A 197 2.17 -29.93 -6.07
N GLN A 198 1.27 -30.26 -5.13
CA GLN A 198 1.24 -31.55 -4.43
C GLN A 198 0.04 -32.43 -4.81
N GLN A 199 -0.97 -31.87 -5.48
CA GLN A 199 -2.16 -32.57 -5.94
C GLN A 199 -2.31 -32.39 -7.46
N PRO A 200 -2.75 -33.43 -8.20
CA PRO A 200 -3.10 -33.28 -9.61
C PRO A 200 -4.12 -32.16 -9.77
N THR A 201 -3.73 -31.08 -10.45
CA THR A 201 -4.55 -29.87 -10.55
C THR A 201 -4.94 -29.66 -12.02
N PRO A 202 -6.22 -29.36 -12.32
CA PRO A 202 -6.65 -29.14 -13.70
C PRO A 202 -5.94 -27.95 -14.36
N ALA A 203 -5.47 -28.12 -15.60
CA ALA A 203 -4.85 -27.06 -16.41
C ALA A 203 -5.86 -26.48 -17.42
N GLY A 204 -7.09 -26.20 -16.97
CA GLY A 204 -8.18 -25.68 -17.79
C GLY A 204 -8.41 -24.18 -17.68
N GLY A 205 -7.59 -23.46 -16.91
CA GLY A 205 -7.80 -22.05 -16.59
C GLY A 205 -7.82 -21.14 -17.81
N GLY A 206 -6.99 -21.44 -18.81
CA GLY A 206 -6.96 -20.71 -20.08
C GLY A 206 -8.30 -20.71 -20.82
N ILE A 207 -9.06 -21.81 -20.77
CA ILE A 207 -10.41 -21.87 -21.37
C ILE A 207 -11.36 -20.92 -20.62
N GLY A 208 -11.29 -20.92 -19.28
CA GLY A 208 -12.09 -20.01 -18.45
C GLY A 208 -11.76 -18.54 -18.74
N ILE A 209 -10.47 -18.21 -18.88
CA ILE A 209 -10.03 -16.84 -19.21
C ILE A 209 -10.52 -16.43 -20.61
N TRP A 210 -10.37 -17.31 -21.60
CA TRP A 210 -10.83 -17.07 -22.97
C TRP A 210 -12.36 -16.90 -23.04
N LEU A 211 -13.14 -17.77 -22.39
CA LEU A 211 -14.60 -17.64 -22.31
C LEU A 211 -15.03 -16.35 -21.62
N GLY A 212 -14.33 -15.98 -20.53
CA GLY A 212 -14.57 -14.73 -19.80
C GLY A 212 -14.31 -13.47 -20.63
N VAL A 213 -13.56 -13.56 -21.74
CA VAL A 213 -13.39 -12.47 -22.71
C VAL A 213 -14.38 -12.59 -23.86
N VAL A 214 -14.50 -13.77 -24.48
CA VAL A 214 -15.30 -13.96 -25.70
C VAL A 214 -16.79 -13.85 -25.44
N ILE A 215 -17.33 -14.36 -24.32
CA ILE A 215 -18.78 -14.30 -24.05
C ILE A 215 -19.26 -12.85 -23.89
N PRO A 216 -18.62 -11.99 -23.06
CA PRO A 216 -19.02 -10.59 -22.97
C PRO A 216 -18.91 -9.84 -24.30
N LEU A 217 -17.86 -10.09 -25.10
CA LEU A 217 -17.69 -9.46 -26.41
C LEU A 217 -18.74 -9.94 -27.42
N ALA A 218 -19.09 -11.23 -27.42
CA ALA A 218 -20.16 -11.77 -28.25
C ALA A 218 -21.53 -11.19 -27.89
N ALA A 219 -21.84 -11.12 -26.60
CA ALA A 219 -23.07 -10.50 -26.12
C ALA A 219 -23.12 -9.00 -26.49
N GLY A 220 -22.00 -8.28 -26.30
CA GLY A 220 -21.86 -6.88 -26.72
C GLY A 220 -22.03 -6.69 -28.23
N GLN A 221 -21.49 -7.59 -29.06
CA GLN A 221 -21.68 -7.57 -30.50
C GLN A 221 -23.15 -7.75 -30.90
N LEU A 222 -23.87 -8.68 -30.26
CA LEU A 222 -25.30 -8.88 -30.51
C LEU A 222 -26.11 -7.64 -30.14
N VAL A 223 -25.81 -7.04 -28.99
CA VAL A 223 -26.44 -5.78 -28.55
C VAL A 223 -26.11 -4.65 -29.52
N LEU A 224 -24.88 -4.53 -29.99
CA LEU A 224 -24.44 -3.54 -30.96
C LEU A 224 -25.17 -3.69 -32.30
N MET A 225 -25.27 -4.92 -32.82
CA MET A 225 -25.98 -5.20 -34.07
C MET A 225 -27.48 -4.91 -33.95
N TRP A 226 -28.07 -5.24 -32.79
CA TRP A 226 -29.46 -4.93 -32.51
C TRP A 226 -29.69 -3.41 -32.40
N ALA A 227 -28.87 -2.71 -31.63
CA ALA A 227 -28.95 -1.26 -31.48
C ALA A 227 -28.76 -0.51 -32.80
N ALA A 228 -27.81 -0.94 -33.64
CA ALA A 228 -27.57 -0.38 -34.96
C ALA A 228 -28.71 -0.66 -35.96
N SER A 229 -29.59 -1.63 -35.68
CA SER A 229 -30.78 -1.92 -36.48
C SER A 229 -32.00 -1.07 -36.10
N LEU A 230 -31.97 -0.37 -34.96
CA LEU A 230 -33.06 0.47 -34.49
C LEU A 230 -32.99 1.87 -35.12
N SER A 231 -34.15 2.44 -35.45
CA SER A 231 -34.26 3.79 -36.02
C SER A 231 -33.98 4.90 -35.00
N ASP A 232 -34.21 4.63 -33.71
CA ASP A 232 -33.93 5.54 -32.58
C ASP A 232 -33.59 4.71 -31.32
N PRO A 233 -32.30 4.59 -30.93
CA PRO A 233 -31.87 3.83 -29.76
C PRO A 233 -31.87 4.68 -28.48
N SER A 234 -32.99 5.37 -28.18
CA SER A 234 -33.15 6.26 -27.02
C SER A 234 -33.00 5.61 -25.64
N TRP A 235 -32.98 4.27 -25.56
CA TRP A 235 -32.69 3.51 -24.34
C TRP A 235 -31.20 3.38 -24.02
N LEU A 236 -30.30 3.64 -24.98
CA LEU A 236 -28.87 3.65 -24.75
C LEU A 236 -28.45 4.94 -24.03
N PRO A 237 -27.52 4.88 -23.06
CA PRO A 237 -26.91 6.07 -22.49
C PRO A 237 -26.33 6.96 -23.59
N GLU A 238 -26.42 8.28 -23.44
CA GLU A 238 -26.01 9.28 -24.44
C GLU A 238 -24.58 9.04 -24.97
N ILE A 239 -23.65 8.65 -24.08
CA ILE A 239 -22.27 8.30 -24.43
C ILE A 239 -22.16 7.08 -25.36
N ALA A 240 -23.03 6.07 -25.18
CA ALA A 240 -23.04 4.87 -26.00
C ALA A 240 -23.65 5.16 -27.38
N THR A 241 -24.68 6.00 -27.43
CA THR A 241 -25.33 6.46 -28.67
C THR A 241 -24.35 7.28 -29.51
N TYR A 242 -23.59 8.19 -28.90
CA TYR A 242 -22.58 9.00 -29.58
C TYR A 242 -21.48 8.15 -30.24
N HIS A 243 -21.03 7.06 -29.58
CA HIS A 243 -19.96 6.20 -30.09
C HIS A 243 -20.44 5.01 -30.94
N LEU A 244 -21.76 4.85 -31.16
CA LEU A 244 -22.34 3.67 -31.80
C LEU A 244 -21.76 3.40 -33.20
N GLY A 245 -21.63 4.44 -34.04
CA GLY A 245 -21.07 4.30 -35.39
C GLY A 245 -19.61 3.82 -35.39
N GLY A 246 -18.79 4.36 -34.50
CA GLY A 246 -17.39 3.95 -34.35
C GLY A 246 -17.24 2.51 -33.83
N LEU A 247 -18.12 2.08 -32.92
CA LEU A 247 -18.15 0.70 -32.44
C LEU A 247 -18.47 -0.30 -33.56
N VAL A 248 -19.41 0.03 -34.46
CA VAL A 248 -19.72 -0.80 -35.63
C VAL A 248 -18.51 -0.93 -36.55
N GLU A 249 -17.81 0.17 -36.84
CA GLU A 249 -16.63 0.16 -37.70
C GLU A 249 -15.48 -0.70 -37.15
N GLN A 250 -15.20 -0.59 -35.84
CA GLN A 250 -14.12 -1.35 -35.19
C GLN A 250 -14.47 -2.81 -34.91
N SER A 251 -15.74 -3.23 -35.06
CA SER A 251 -16.18 -4.59 -34.75
C SER A 251 -15.44 -5.67 -35.54
N SER A 252 -15.23 -5.48 -36.84
CA SER A 252 -14.51 -6.42 -37.72
C SER A 252 -13.06 -6.65 -37.26
N ARG A 253 -12.40 -5.57 -36.85
CA ARG A 253 -11.03 -5.57 -36.33
C ARG A 253 -10.93 -6.30 -34.99
N LEU A 254 -11.89 -6.09 -34.09
CA LEU A 254 -11.99 -6.82 -32.83
C LEU A 254 -12.08 -8.34 -33.05
N TRP A 255 -12.96 -8.78 -33.95
CA TRP A 255 -13.16 -10.21 -34.21
C TRP A 255 -11.97 -10.89 -34.89
N LEU A 256 -11.22 -10.17 -35.71
CA LEU A 256 -9.94 -10.66 -36.25
C LEU A 256 -8.92 -10.91 -35.12
N LEU A 257 -8.82 -10.03 -34.12
CA LEU A 257 -7.96 -10.23 -32.95
C LEU A 257 -8.44 -11.38 -32.08
N VAL A 258 -9.75 -11.49 -31.84
CA VAL A 258 -10.33 -12.61 -31.10
C VAL A 258 -10.04 -13.94 -31.80
N ALA A 259 -10.15 -13.99 -33.13
CA ALA A 259 -9.82 -15.19 -33.92
C ALA A 259 -8.33 -15.55 -33.78
N ALA A 260 -7.42 -14.59 -33.92
CA ALA A 260 -5.98 -14.79 -33.74
C ALA A 260 -5.63 -15.26 -32.32
N ALA A 261 -6.22 -14.64 -31.29
CA ALA A 261 -6.07 -15.03 -29.90
C ALA A 261 -6.62 -16.44 -29.63
N THR A 262 -7.71 -16.81 -30.30
CA THR A 262 -8.31 -18.15 -30.21
C THR A 262 -7.38 -19.21 -30.81
N VAL A 263 -6.72 -18.93 -31.94
CA VAL A 263 -5.71 -19.84 -32.52
C VAL A 263 -4.56 -20.09 -31.54
N LEU A 264 -4.08 -19.04 -30.85
CA LEU A 264 -3.01 -19.18 -29.85
C LEU A 264 -3.46 -19.88 -28.57
N MET A 265 -4.69 -19.64 -28.12
CA MET A 265 -5.30 -20.39 -27.02
C MET A 265 -5.41 -21.88 -27.37
N LEU A 266 -5.85 -22.21 -28.58
CA LEU A 266 -5.94 -23.60 -29.05
C LEU A 266 -4.56 -24.25 -29.21
N LEU A 267 -3.55 -23.49 -29.65
CA LEU A 267 -2.17 -23.95 -29.68
C LEU A 267 -1.67 -24.27 -28.27
N GLY A 268 -1.88 -23.36 -27.31
CA GLY A 268 -1.50 -23.59 -25.91
C GLY A 268 -2.24 -24.77 -25.30
N LEU A 269 -3.54 -24.96 -25.62
CA LEU A 269 -4.31 -26.11 -25.19
C LEU A 269 -3.80 -27.43 -25.79
N ALA A 270 -3.36 -27.39 -27.05
CA ALA A 270 -2.71 -28.53 -27.69
C ALA A 270 -1.33 -28.83 -27.07
N ASP A 271 -0.60 -27.80 -26.63
CA ASP A 271 0.67 -27.91 -25.92
C ASP A 271 0.48 -28.53 -24.53
N ASP A 272 -0.46 -28.00 -23.74
CA ASP A 272 -0.86 -28.52 -22.42
C ASP A 272 -1.21 -30.01 -22.48
N ARG A 273 -1.80 -30.47 -23.60
CA ARG A 273 -2.22 -31.86 -23.80
C ARG A 273 -1.13 -32.79 -24.35
N ARG A 274 -0.29 -32.31 -25.26
CA ARG A 274 0.62 -33.16 -26.06
C ARG A 274 2.11 -32.90 -25.83
N GLY A 275 2.48 -31.80 -25.20
CA GLY A 275 3.87 -31.36 -25.06
C GLY A 275 4.55 -31.14 -26.41
N LEU A 276 4.19 -30.07 -27.11
CA LEU A 276 4.65 -29.76 -28.46
C LEU A 276 6.11 -29.29 -28.48
N ASP A 277 6.80 -29.58 -29.59
CA ASP A 277 8.17 -29.08 -29.79
C ASP A 277 8.18 -27.54 -29.84
N TRP A 278 9.17 -26.91 -29.20
CA TRP A 278 9.30 -25.45 -29.12
C TRP A 278 9.39 -24.78 -30.49
N ARG A 279 9.92 -25.48 -31.50
CA ARG A 279 9.99 -24.97 -32.89
C ARG A 279 8.61 -24.76 -33.50
N LEU A 280 7.69 -25.70 -33.26
CA LEU A 280 6.32 -25.62 -33.76
C LEU A 280 5.57 -24.47 -33.07
N ARG A 281 5.74 -24.36 -31.75
CA ARG A 281 5.12 -23.31 -30.93
C ARG A 281 5.54 -21.92 -31.39
N LEU A 282 6.85 -21.71 -31.51
CA LEU A 282 7.42 -20.44 -31.98
C LEU A 282 7.03 -20.14 -33.43
N GLY A 283 6.99 -21.16 -34.30
CA GLY A 283 6.57 -21.01 -35.70
C GLY A 283 5.14 -20.51 -35.84
N ILE A 284 4.19 -21.10 -35.09
CA ILE A 284 2.78 -20.69 -35.12
C ILE A 284 2.60 -19.31 -34.46
N GLN A 285 3.24 -19.05 -33.31
CA GLN A 285 3.23 -17.72 -32.67
C GLN A 285 3.70 -16.63 -33.63
N THR A 286 4.80 -16.89 -34.35
CA THR A 286 5.37 -15.94 -35.33
C THR A 286 4.43 -15.75 -36.52
N ALA A 287 3.82 -16.83 -37.04
CA ALA A 287 2.88 -16.75 -38.14
C ALA A 287 1.62 -15.93 -37.78
N VAL A 288 1.03 -16.19 -36.61
CA VAL A 288 -0.12 -15.42 -36.11
C VAL A 288 0.25 -13.95 -35.90
N ALA A 289 1.40 -13.68 -35.28
CA ALA A 289 1.90 -12.32 -35.11
C ALA A 289 2.11 -11.60 -36.45
N ALA A 290 2.66 -12.27 -37.47
CA ALA A 290 2.85 -11.70 -38.80
C ALA A 290 1.53 -11.34 -39.50
N ILE A 291 0.48 -12.16 -39.35
CA ILE A 291 -0.86 -11.90 -39.90
C ILE A 291 -1.49 -10.66 -39.24
N VAL A 292 -1.36 -10.53 -37.92
CA VAL A 292 -1.87 -9.39 -37.16
C VAL A 292 -1.13 -8.10 -37.56
N VAL A 293 0.19 -8.17 -37.70
CA VAL A 293 1.00 -7.03 -38.13
C VAL A 293 0.70 -6.63 -39.57
N SER A 294 0.47 -7.59 -40.47
CA SER A 294 0.10 -7.30 -41.88
C SER A 294 -1.31 -6.71 -42.01
N ALA A 295 -2.20 -6.97 -41.05
CA ALA A 295 -3.52 -6.34 -40.95
C ALA A 295 -3.46 -4.85 -40.50
N GLY A 296 -2.27 -4.32 -40.21
CA GLY A 296 -2.02 -2.91 -39.95
C GLY A 296 -1.70 -2.56 -38.50
N TRP A 297 -1.77 -3.51 -37.57
CA TRP A 297 -1.39 -3.30 -36.17
C TRP A 297 0.13 -3.41 -35.98
N ARG A 298 0.80 -2.30 -36.25
CA ARG A 298 2.26 -2.18 -36.18
C ARG A 298 2.66 -1.09 -35.19
N LEU A 299 3.79 -1.31 -34.52
CA LEU A 299 4.43 -0.34 -33.65
C LEU A 299 4.70 0.96 -34.41
N THR A 300 4.18 2.07 -33.89
CA THR A 300 4.46 3.40 -34.44
C THR A 300 5.78 3.91 -33.87
N LEU A 301 6.90 3.55 -34.50
CA LEU A 301 8.18 4.21 -34.22
C LEU A 301 8.28 5.48 -35.07
N PHE A 302 8.96 6.51 -34.55
CA PHE A 302 9.31 7.74 -35.30
C PHE A 302 10.36 7.47 -36.41
N VAL A 303 10.32 6.29 -37.01
CA VAL A 303 11.23 5.77 -38.03
C VAL A 303 10.38 5.29 -39.20
N GLU A 304 10.55 5.89 -40.37
CA GLU A 304 9.81 5.57 -41.60
C GLU A 304 10.33 4.29 -42.28
N LEU A 305 10.47 3.20 -41.52
CA LEU A 305 10.88 1.90 -42.03
C LEU A 305 9.79 0.85 -41.69
N PRO A 306 8.79 0.66 -42.58
CA PRO A 306 7.67 -0.26 -42.35
C PRO A 306 8.07 -1.71 -42.08
N TRP A 307 9.15 -2.18 -42.72
CA TRP A 307 9.65 -3.55 -42.52
C TRP A 307 10.27 -3.73 -41.12
N LEU A 308 10.95 -2.70 -40.60
CA LEU A 308 11.60 -2.72 -39.30
C LEU A 308 10.56 -2.64 -38.17
N THR A 309 9.61 -1.70 -38.28
CA THR A 309 8.48 -1.59 -37.35
C THR A 309 7.63 -2.86 -37.35
N GLY A 310 7.39 -3.45 -38.52
CA GLY A 310 6.73 -4.75 -38.64
C GLY A 310 7.49 -5.88 -37.95
N ALA A 311 8.80 -6.01 -38.20
CA ALA A 311 9.64 -7.04 -37.58
C ALA A 311 9.71 -6.90 -36.05
N ILE A 312 9.85 -5.67 -35.54
CA ILE A 312 9.84 -5.37 -34.11
C ILE A 312 8.48 -5.70 -33.50
N SER A 313 7.37 -5.43 -34.20
CA SER A 313 6.01 -5.76 -33.72
C SER A 313 5.79 -7.26 -33.61
N VAL A 314 6.25 -8.03 -34.61
CA VAL A 314 6.22 -9.50 -34.55
C VAL A 314 7.04 -10.00 -33.37
N LEU A 315 8.26 -9.50 -33.21
CA LEU A 315 9.13 -9.85 -32.08
C LEU A 315 8.48 -9.50 -30.74
N TRP A 316 7.82 -8.35 -30.64
CA TRP A 316 7.13 -7.87 -29.44
C TRP A 316 5.99 -8.80 -29.03
N ILE A 317 5.13 -9.20 -29.98
CA ILE A 317 4.04 -10.15 -29.73
C ILE A 317 4.59 -11.48 -29.26
N VAL A 318 5.57 -12.05 -29.98
CA VAL A 318 6.17 -13.34 -29.63
C VAL A 318 6.87 -13.27 -28.27
N ALA A 319 7.60 -12.19 -27.99
CA ALA A 319 8.30 -12.00 -26.73
C ALA A 319 7.32 -11.95 -25.54
N LEU A 320 6.22 -11.22 -25.65
CA LEU A 320 5.22 -11.12 -24.58
C LEU A 320 4.44 -12.41 -24.35
N ILE A 321 4.10 -13.14 -25.42
CA ILE A 321 3.53 -14.50 -25.32
C ILE A 321 4.44 -15.39 -24.47
N ASN A 322 5.73 -15.43 -24.80
CA ASN A 322 6.69 -16.26 -24.07
C ASN A 322 7.00 -15.71 -22.67
N ALA A 323 6.94 -14.40 -22.47
CA ALA A 323 7.16 -13.79 -21.15
C ALA A 323 6.07 -14.19 -20.15
N PHE A 324 4.80 -14.11 -20.53
CA PHE A 324 3.69 -14.53 -19.66
C PHE A 324 3.65 -16.05 -19.45
N ASN A 325 4.10 -16.83 -20.43
CA ASN A 325 4.29 -18.28 -20.30
C ASN A 325 5.37 -18.61 -19.25
N MET A 326 6.53 -17.97 -19.35
CA MET A 326 7.63 -18.13 -18.39
C MET A 326 7.27 -17.66 -16.98
N LEU A 327 6.42 -16.63 -16.87
CA LEU A 327 5.95 -16.08 -15.62
C LEU A 327 4.93 -16.98 -14.90
N ASP A 328 4.26 -17.89 -15.62
CA ASP A 328 3.26 -18.83 -15.08
C ASP A 328 3.91 -20.02 -14.35
N ASN A 329 4.78 -19.71 -13.38
CA ASN A 329 5.53 -20.70 -12.61
C ASN A 329 5.06 -20.83 -11.14
N MET A 330 4.15 -19.97 -10.68
CA MET A 330 3.62 -19.96 -9.31
C MET A 330 2.15 -19.55 -9.27
N ASP A 331 1.38 -20.15 -8.35
CA ASP A 331 -0.03 -19.85 -8.09
C ASP A 331 -0.32 -18.34 -7.98
N GLY A 332 -1.23 -17.84 -8.81
CA GLY A 332 -1.63 -16.43 -8.87
C GLY A 332 -0.65 -15.51 -9.58
N LEU A 333 0.59 -15.91 -9.86
CA LEU A 333 1.64 -14.99 -10.30
C LEU A 333 1.34 -14.34 -11.66
N SER A 334 1.25 -15.14 -12.72
CA SER A 334 1.07 -14.64 -14.09
C SER A 334 -0.26 -13.89 -14.23
N GLY A 335 -1.35 -14.47 -13.72
CA GLY A 335 -2.68 -13.85 -13.76
C GLY A 335 -2.75 -12.50 -13.05
N GLY A 336 -2.10 -12.35 -11.89
CA GLY A 336 -2.12 -11.08 -11.17
C GLY A 336 -1.22 -10.01 -11.78
N VAL A 337 -0.04 -10.40 -12.29
CA VAL A 337 0.82 -9.47 -13.05
C VAL A 337 0.11 -9.00 -14.32
N ALA A 338 -0.56 -9.91 -15.03
CA ALA A 338 -1.39 -9.56 -16.19
C ALA A 338 -2.55 -8.63 -15.83
N THR A 339 -3.21 -8.86 -14.70
CA THR A 339 -4.31 -8.01 -14.21
C THR A 339 -3.82 -6.59 -13.93
N ILE A 340 -2.71 -6.45 -13.20
CA ILE A 340 -2.11 -5.15 -12.89
C ILE A 340 -1.65 -4.45 -14.17
N ALA A 341 -0.99 -5.17 -15.08
CA ALA A 341 -0.50 -4.62 -16.33
C ALA A 341 -1.65 -4.13 -17.23
N ALA A 342 -2.69 -4.94 -17.42
CA ALA A 342 -3.86 -4.58 -18.21
C ALA A 342 -4.62 -3.40 -17.59
N ALA A 343 -4.78 -3.36 -16.26
CA ALA A 343 -5.42 -2.25 -15.56
C ALA A 343 -4.62 -0.94 -15.68
N MET A 344 -3.29 -0.99 -15.53
CA MET A 344 -2.42 0.19 -15.69
C MET A 344 -2.45 0.71 -17.12
N LEU A 345 -2.36 -0.18 -18.12
CA LEU A 345 -2.48 0.20 -19.53
C LEU A 345 -3.86 0.79 -19.84
N ALA A 346 -4.94 0.21 -19.31
CA ALA A 346 -6.28 0.77 -19.47
C ALA A 346 -6.40 2.16 -18.82
N ALA A 347 -5.81 2.36 -17.64
CA ALA A 347 -5.76 3.68 -16.99
C ALA A 347 -5.00 4.69 -17.85
N VAL A 348 -3.87 4.31 -18.46
CA VAL A 348 -3.16 5.19 -19.40
C VAL A 348 -4.08 5.55 -20.58
N MET A 349 -4.82 4.60 -21.15
CA MET A 349 -5.74 4.86 -22.27
C MET A 349 -6.93 5.75 -21.89
N LEU A 350 -7.35 5.75 -20.62
CA LEU A 350 -8.45 6.57 -20.12
C LEU A 350 -8.01 7.99 -19.74
N LEU A 351 -6.77 8.16 -19.28
CA LEU A 351 -6.25 9.43 -18.78
C LEU A 351 -5.44 10.20 -19.83
N ALA A 352 -4.76 9.51 -20.74
CA ALA A 352 -4.00 10.15 -21.80
C ALA A 352 -4.90 10.49 -23.00
N PRO A 353 -4.92 11.75 -23.46
CA PRO A 353 -5.69 12.13 -24.62
C PRO A 353 -5.06 11.54 -25.90
N ASP A 354 -5.91 11.05 -26.80
CA ASP A 354 -5.50 10.65 -28.14
C ASP A 354 -4.94 11.87 -28.91
N PRO A 355 -3.81 11.74 -29.65
CA PRO A 355 -3.18 12.90 -30.29
C PRO A 355 -4.02 13.55 -31.40
N VAL A 356 -4.94 12.79 -32.02
CA VAL A 356 -5.79 13.31 -33.11
C VAL A 356 -7.09 13.87 -32.56
N THR A 357 -7.81 13.08 -31.76
CA THR A 357 -9.15 13.41 -31.29
C THR A 357 -9.16 14.19 -29.97
N ARG A 358 -8.02 14.24 -29.26
CA ARG A 358 -7.89 14.81 -27.89
C ARG A 358 -8.82 14.18 -26.86
N GLN A 359 -9.42 13.02 -27.16
CA GLN A 359 -10.33 12.28 -26.29
C GLN A 359 -9.68 10.98 -25.76
N PRO A 360 -10.22 10.37 -24.69
CA PRO A 360 -9.74 9.07 -24.20
C PRO A 360 -9.86 7.94 -25.24
N GLN A 361 -8.94 6.98 -25.22
CA GLN A 361 -8.92 5.83 -26.12
C GLN A 361 -9.82 4.68 -25.61
N LEU A 362 -11.14 4.93 -25.57
CA LEU A 362 -12.15 4.08 -24.91
C LEU A 362 -12.16 2.63 -25.42
N PHE A 363 -11.99 2.41 -26.73
CA PHE A 363 -12.01 1.06 -27.31
C PHE A 363 -10.90 0.16 -26.75
N ILE A 364 -9.70 0.72 -26.61
CA ILE A 364 -8.51 -0.02 -26.15
C ILE A 364 -8.56 -0.21 -24.64
N ALA A 365 -9.03 0.81 -23.91
CA ALA A 365 -9.32 0.69 -22.49
C ALA A 365 -10.33 -0.44 -22.22
N GLY A 366 -11.44 -0.48 -22.97
CA GLY A 366 -12.44 -1.56 -22.89
C GLY A 366 -11.85 -2.94 -23.23
N PHE A 367 -11.05 -3.04 -24.30
CA PHE A 367 -10.35 -4.26 -24.69
C PHE A 367 -9.48 -4.84 -23.57
N LEU A 368 -8.78 -3.98 -22.82
CA LEU A 368 -7.96 -4.37 -21.67
C LEU A 368 -8.80 -4.66 -20.41
N LEU A 369 -9.86 -3.88 -20.15
CA LEU A 369 -10.73 -4.04 -18.98
C LEU A 369 -11.53 -5.34 -19.01
N VAL A 370 -11.94 -5.82 -20.19
CA VAL A 370 -12.59 -7.13 -20.32
C VAL A 370 -11.62 -8.25 -19.92
N LEU A 371 -10.33 -8.13 -20.29
CA LEU A 371 -9.30 -9.06 -19.82
C LEU A 371 -9.11 -8.97 -18.29
N VAL A 372 -9.10 -7.77 -17.71
CA VAL A 372 -9.04 -7.58 -16.25
C VAL A 372 -10.21 -8.31 -15.55
N GLY A 373 -11.45 -8.14 -16.02
CA GLY A 373 -12.61 -8.82 -15.47
C GLY A 373 -12.48 -10.35 -15.53
N SER A 374 -12.03 -10.88 -16.66
CA SER A 374 -11.79 -12.31 -16.85
C SER A 374 -10.69 -12.85 -15.92
N LEU A 375 -9.58 -12.13 -15.79
CA LEU A 375 -8.47 -12.50 -14.92
C LEU A 375 -8.82 -12.44 -13.43
N LEU A 376 -9.62 -11.46 -12.99
CA LEU A 376 -10.12 -11.39 -11.62
C LEU A 376 -10.99 -12.59 -11.27
N GLY A 377 -11.86 -13.03 -12.19
CA GLY A 377 -12.64 -14.26 -12.05
C GLY A 377 -11.76 -15.51 -11.96
N PHE A 378 -10.71 -15.60 -12.79
CA PHE A 378 -9.73 -16.68 -12.75
C PHE A 378 -8.92 -16.69 -11.44
N LEU A 379 -8.44 -15.53 -10.98
CA LEU A 379 -7.61 -15.40 -9.78
C LEU A 379 -8.31 -15.87 -8.50
N ALA A 380 -9.63 -15.73 -8.41
CA ALA A 380 -10.41 -16.30 -7.31
C ALA A 380 -10.23 -17.83 -7.15
N HIS A 381 -9.93 -18.51 -8.26
CA HIS A 381 -9.71 -19.96 -8.35
C HIS A 381 -8.22 -20.34 -8.40
N ASN A 382 -7.36 -19.46 -8.90
CA ASN A 382 -5.90 -19.67 -9.01
C ASN A 382 -5.08 -19.16 -7.81
N ARG A 383 -5.74 -18.58 -6.79
CA ARG A 383 -5.09 -18.17 -5.53
C ARG A 383 -4.44 -19.36 -4.80
N PRO A 384 -3.28 -19.20 -4.14
CA PRO A 384 -2.61 -20.30 -3.43
C PRO A 384 -3.44 -20.86 -2.25
N PRO A 385 -3.64 -22.19 -2.14
CA PRO A 385 -3.29 -23.23 -3.12
C PRO A 385 -4.27 -23.23 -4.30
N ALA A 386 -3.74 -23.20 -5.53
CA ALA A 386 -4.54 -23.07 -6.75
C ALA A 386 -5.46 -24.28 -6.97
N LYS A 387 -6.73 -24.02 -7.31
CA LYS A 387 -7.72 -25.04 -7.68
C LYS A 387 -7.70 -25.36 -9.18
N ILE A 388 -7.15 -24.45 -9.98
CA ILE A 388 -7.01 -24.55 -11.43
C ILE A 388 -5.77 -23.79 -11.87
N PHE A 389 -4.97 -24.37 -12.77
CA PHE A 389 -3.83 -23.70 -13.39
C PHE A 389 -4.23 -23.03 -14.70
N MET A 390 -3.53 -21.95 -15.02
CA MET A 390 -3.73 -21.18 -16.24
C MET A 390 -3.37 -22.03 -17.48
N GLY A 391 -2.20 -22.67 -17.45
CA GLY A 391 -1.69 -23.48 -18.55
C GLY A 391 -1.15 -22.63 -19.71
N ASP A 392 -0.55 -23.29 -20.68
CA ASP A 392 -0.03 -22.66 -21.89
C ASP A 392 -1.16 -22.01 -22.69
N ALA A 393 -2.37 -22.60 -22.68
CA ALA A 393 -3.57 -22.02 -23.28
C ALA A 393 -3.87 -20.60 -22.79
N GLY A 394 -3.81 -20.39 -21.46
CA GLY A 394 -4.11 -19.10 -20.86
C GLY A 394 -2.97 -18.11 -21.00
N SER A 395 -1.73 -18.55 -20.79
CA SER A 395 -0.56 -17.66 -20.88
C SER A 395 -0.30 -17.17 -22.30
N TYR A 396 -0.51 -18.01 -23.33
CA TYR A 396 -0.40 -17.59 -24.73
C TYR A 396 -1.48 -16.58 -25.09
N PHE A 397 -2.72 -16.82 -24.66
CA PHE A 397 -3.83 -15.90 -24.86
C PHE A 397 -3.57 -14.53 -24.23
N ILE A 398 -3.18 -14.51 -22.95
CA ILE A 398 -2.90 -13.27 -22.20
C ILE A 398 -1.76 -12.48 -22.84
N GLY A 399 -0.63 -13.14 -23.12
CA GLY A 399 0.54 -12.46 -23.69
C GLY A 399 0.23 -11.86 -25.05
N PHE A 400 -0.53 -12.56 -25.89
CA PHE A 400 -1.01 -12.02 -27.18
C PHE A 400 -1.98 -10.84 -27.00
N TRP A 401 -2.94 -10.95 -26.08
CA TRP A 401 -3.94 -9.91 -25.83
C TRP A 401 -3.30 -8.62 -25.34
N ILE A 402 -2.40 -8.71 -24.35
CA ILE A 402 -1.66 -7.55 -23.86
C ILE A 402 -0.75 -6.97 -24.95
N ALA A 403 -0.04 -7.81 -25.70
CA ALA A 403 0.84 -7.33 -26.78
C ALA A 403 0.08 -6.55 -27.85
N THR A 404 -1.03 -7.11 -28.34
CA THR A 404 -1.86 -6.45 -29.35
C THR A 404 -2.53 -5.19 -28.82
N GLY A 405 -3.00 -5.19 -27.56
CA GLY A 405 -3.49 -3.98 -26.89
C GLY A 405 -2.45 -2.86 -26.85
N THR A 406 -1.18 -3.17 -26.58
CA THR A 406 -0.08 -2.18 -26.62
C THR A 406 0.29 -1.72 -28.03
N LEU A 407 0.04 -2.53 -29.07
CA LEU A 407 0.31 -2.13 -30.46
C LEU A 407 -0.83 -1.30 -31.05
N MET A 408 -2.06 -1.49 -30.57
CA MET A 408 -3.22 -0.70 -30.96
C MET A 408 -3.24 0.69 -30.29
N ALA A 409 -2.65 0.78 -29.10
CA ALA A 409 -2.61 1.99 -28.29
C ALA A 409 -1.73 3.07 -28.92
N THR A 410 -2.27 4.28 -29.00
CA THR A 410 -1.52 5.45 -29.47
C THR A 410 -0.89 6.15 -28.28
N PHE A 411 0.40 5.90 -28.05
CA PHE A 411 1.11 6.46 -26.90
C PHE A 411 1.77 7.82 -27.16
N ALA A 412 2.03 8.15 -28.43
CA ALA A 412 2.69 9.39 -28.81
C ALA A 412 2.22 9.86 -30.19
N GLY A 413 2.26 11.17 -30.42
CA GLY A 413 1.81 11.83 -31.65
C GLY A 413 2.03 13.34 -31.58
N GLU A 414 1.54 14.08 -32.58
CA GLU A 414 1.61 15.54 -32.56
C GLU A 414 0.88 16.12 -31.33
N GLY A 415 1.56 17.00 -30.59
CA GLY A 415 1.02 17.58 -29.34
C GLY A 415 1.09 16.68 -28.10
N LEU A 416 1.66 15.47 -28.20
CA LEU A 416 1.96 14.60 -27.06
C LEU A 416 3.47 14.42 -26.85
N PRO A 417 3.93 14.15 -25.60
CA PRO A 417 5.34 13.90 -25.35
C PRO A 417 5.82 12.63 -26.06
N ARG A 418 6.84 12.74 -26.93
CA ARG A 418 7.35 11.59 -27.72
C ARG A 418 7.81 10.41 -26.87
N HIS A 419 8.28 10.68 -25.66
CA HIS A 419 8.77 9.66 -24.73
C HIS A 419 7.66 8.82 -24.10
N ALA A 420 6.39 9.21 -24.20
CA ALA A 420 5.25 8.43 -23.72
C ALA A 420 5.11 7.08 -24.43
N ILE A 421 5.75 6.90 -25.59
CA ILE A 421 5.92 5.60 -26.27
C ILE A 421 6.57 4.52 -25.38
N LEU A 422 7.27 4.91 -24.31
CA LEU A 422 7.89 4.00 -23.35
C LEU A 422 6.90 3.43 -22.32
N ALA A 423 5.65 3.90 -22.26
CA ALA A 423 4.65 3.49 -21.27
C ALA A 423 4.47 1.96 -21.18
N PRO A 424 4.34 1.19 -22.29
CA PRO A 424 4.29 -0.28 -22.22
C PRO A 424 5.51 -0.92 -21.55
N LEU A 425 6.70 -0.36 -21.75
CA LEU A 425 7.94 -0.88 -21.15
C LEU A 425 7.95 -0.66 -19.64
N CYS A 426 7.43 0.46 -19.15
CA CYS A 426 7.28 0.73 -17.72
C CYS A 426 6.31 -0.26 -17.05
N VAL A 427 5.15 -0.50 -17.67
CA VAL A 427 4.14 -1.43 -17.14
C VAL A 427 4.63 -2.89 -17.19
N LEU A 428 5.28 -3.28 -18.28
CA LEU A 428 5.73 -4.66 -18.52
C LEU A 428 7.17 -4.92 -18.06
N ALA A 429 7.75 -4.00 -17.29
CA ALA A 429 9.14 -4.06 -16.83
C ALA A 429 9.45 -5.38 -16.11
N VAL A 430 8.54 -5.88 -15.26
CA VAL A 430 8.75 -7.11 -14.48
C VAL A 430 8.69 -8.39 -15.33
N PRO A 431 7.64 -8.64 -16.15
CA PRO A 431 7.63 -9.76 -17.10
C PRO A 431 8.85 -9.79 -18.03
N LEU A 432 9.23 -8.63 -18.57
CA LEU A 432 10.38 -8.48 -19.46
C LEU A 432 11.70 -8.74 -18.73
N TYR A 433 11.84 -8.24 -17.50
CA TYR A 433 13.00 -8.48 -16.67
C TYR A 433 13.15 -9.97 -16.33
N ASP A 434 12.09 -10.65 -15.90
CA ASP A 434 12.17 -12.07 -15.56
C ASP A 434 12.63 -12.89 -16.78
N THR A 435 11.94 -12.71 -17.91
CA THR A 435 12.24 -13.40 -19.17
C THR A 435 13.68 -13.16 -19.61
N THR A 436 14.11 -11.89 -19.65
CA THR A 436 15.47 -11.51 -20.05
C THR A 436 16.51 -12.10 -19.08
N SER A 437 16.26 -12.01 -17.78
CA SER A 437 17.17 -12.53 -16.74
C SER A 437 17.35 -14.04 -16.89
N VAL A 438 16.27 -14.78 -17.09
CA VAL A 438 16.30 -16.24 -17.24
C VAL A 438 17.00 -16.64 -18.53
N VAL A 439 16.70 -15.99 -19.66
CA VAL A 439 17.39 -16.24 -20.94
C VAL A 439 18.90 -15.98 -20.81
N LEU A 440 19.30 -14.87 -20.18
CA LEU A 440 20.73 -14.56 -19.96
C LEU A 440 21.41 -15.59 -19.04
N ILE A 441 20.73 -16.05 -17.99
CA ILE A 441 21.24 -17.09 -17.10
C ILE A 441 21.45 -18.41 -17.87
N ARG A 442 20.50 -18.78 -18.73
CA ARG A 442 20.57 -20.00 -19.56
C ARG A 442 21.75 -19.95 -20.54
N LEU A 443 21.88 -18.84 -21.28
CA LEU A 443 22.98 -18.62 -22.21
C LEU A 443 24.35 -18.68 -21.51
N ARG A 444 24.48 -18.06 -20.33
CA ARG A 444 25.73 -18.10 -19.54
C ARG A 444 26.11 -19.49 -19.04
N ARG A 445 25.15 -20.42 -18.95
CA ARG A 445 25.37 -21.82 -18.53
C ARG A 445 25.51 -22.77 -19.72
N GLY A 446 25.44 -22.28 -20.96
CA GLY A 446 25.52 -23.10 -22.17
C GLY A 446 24.28 -24.01 -22.39
N VAL A 447 23.15 -23.70 -21.75
CA VAL A 447 21.88 -24.45 -21.93
C VAL A 447 20.91 -23.67 -22.82
N SER A 448 20.01 -24.39 -23.50
CA SER A 448 19.05 -23.79 -24.43
C SER A 448 18.12 -22.78 -23.73
N PRO A 449 17.85 -21.60 -24.33
CA PRO A 449 16.87 -20.64 -23.79
C PRO A 449 15.46 -21.20 -23.63
N PHE A 450 15.10 -22.27 -24.35
CA PHE A 450 13.76 -22.88 -24.34
C PHE A 450 13.64 -24.07 -23.38
N GLN A 451 14.67 -24.36 -22.59
CA GLN A 451 14.67 -25.42 -21.60
C GLN A 451 14.17 -24.90 -20.23
N GLY A 452 13.23 -25.60 -19.60
CA GLY A 452 12.66 -25.19 -18.31
C GLY A 452 13.62 -25.34 -17.13
N ASP A 453 13.60 -24.39 -16.19
CA ASP A 453 14.39 -24.39 -14.95
C ASP A 453 13.73 -23.56 -13.82
N ASN A 454 14.28 -23.63 -12.60
CA ASN A 454 13.75 -22.92 -11.43
C ASN A 454 14.45 -21.56 -11.18
N ASN A 455 15.02 -20.93 -12.21
CA ASN A 455 15.79 -19.69 -12.03
C ASN A 455 14.94 -18.42 -12.17
N HIS A 456 13.61 -18.51 -12.22
CA HIS A 456 12.71 -17.36 -12.34
C HIS A 456 12.71 -16.45 -11.11
N PHE A 457 12.51 -15.15 -11.31
CA PHE A 457 12.48 -14.11 -10.30
C PHE A 457 11.67 -14.50 -9.06
N SER A 458 10.51 -15.10 -9.26
CA SER A 458 9.63 -15.61 -8.21
C SER A 458 10.29 -16.68 -7.34
N HIS A 459 10.91 -17.69 -7.94
CA HIS A 459 11.69 -18.72 -7.23
C HIS A 459 12.94 -18.13 -6.59
N ARG A 460 13.59 -17.17 -7.25
CA ARG A 460 14.75 -16.47 -6.70
C ARG A 460 14.39 -15.72 -5.42
N LEU A 461 13.20 -15.11 -5.35
CA LEU A 461 12.66 -14.48 -4.13
C LEU A 461 12.36 -15.51 -3.04
N VAL A 462 11.80 -16.68 -3.39
CA VAL A 462 11.55 -17.76 -2.43
C VAL A 462 12.86 -18.29 -1.83
N GLU A 463 13.91 -18.43 -2.64
CA GLU A 463 15.25 -18.78 -2.16
C GLU A 463 15.84 -17.74 -1.20
N LEU A 464 15.35 -16.50 -1.18
CA LEU A 464 15.74 -15.48 -0.19
C LEU A 464 15.06 -15.66 1.18
N GLY A 465 14.18 -16.63 1.33
CA GLY A 465 13.40 -16.86 2.55
C GLY A 465 12.01 -16.21 2.54
N LEU A 466 11.54 -15.74 1.38
CA LEU A 466 10.14 -15.33 1.22
C LEU A 466 9.26 -16.57 1.04
N SER A 467 8.11 -16.61 1.71
CA SER A 467 7.08 -17.59 1.36
C SER A 467 6.59 -17.35 -0.07
N ARG A 468 6.04 -18.39 -0.71
CA ARG A 468 5.54 -18.30 -2.09
C ARG A 468 4.53 -17.16 -2.29
N THR A 469 3.63 -16.97 -1.34
CA THR A 469 2.64 -15.88 -1.37
C THR A 469 3.31 -14.51 -1.22
N GLN A 470 4.32 -14.39 -0.35
CA GLN A 470 5.07 -13.13 -0.21
C GLN A 470 5.82 -12.79 -1.51
N ALA A 471 6.45 -13.78 -2.16
CA ALA A 471 7.12 -13.56 -3.44
C ALA A 471 6.15 -13.04 -4.53
N VAL A 472 4.96 -13.62 -4.64
CA VAL A 472 3.92 -13.17 -5.58
C VAL A 472 3.46 -11.73 -5.27
N LEU A 473 3.20 -11.42 -4.00
CA LEU A 473 2.80 -10.07 -3.59
C LEU A 473 3.89 -9.01 -3.81
N THR A 474 5.16 -9.36 -3.56
CA THR A 474 6.30 -8.50 -3.86
C THR A 474 6.39 -8.21 -5.36
N ILE A 475 6.16 -9.22 -6.21
CA ILE A 475 6.13 -9.04 -7.65
C ILE A 475 4.96 -8.13 -8.08
N TYR A 476 3.76 -8.31 -7.53
CA TYR A 476 2.63 -7.41 -7.80
C TYR A 476 2.95 -5.96 -7.45
N LEU A 477 3.49 -5.72 -6.26
CA LEU A 477 3.88 -4.39 -5.81
C LEU A 477 4.92 -3.77 -6.74
N THR A 478 5.89 -4.57 -7.19
CA THR A 478 6.94 -4.12 -8.11
C THR A 478 6.35 -3.75 -9.46
N THR A 479 5.50 -4.60 -10.04
CA THR A 479 4.79 -4.32 -11.30
C THR A 479 3.93 -3.06 -11.22
N ALA A 480 3.20 -2.87 -10.11
CA ALA A 480 2.41 -1.66 -9.89
C ALA A 480 3.31 -0.41 -9.80
N THR A 481 4.43 -0.50 -9.09
CA THR A 481 5.39 0.60 -8.91
C THR A 481 6.03 1.02 -10.24
N THR A 482 6.50 0.06 -11.04
CA THR A 482 7.07 0.38 -12.37
C THR A 482 5.98 0.85 -13.34
N GLY A 483 4.76 0.31 -13.23
CA GLY A 483 3.60 0.71 -14.03
C GLY A 483 3.11 2.13 -13.76
N LEU A 484 3.22 2.64 -12.53
CA LEU A 484 2.91 4.05 -12.22
C LEU A 484 3.74 5.02 -13.07
N GLY A 485 4.99 4.67 -13.40
CA GLY A 485 5.83 5.45 -14.30
C GLY A 485 5.17 5.70 -15.67
N ALA A 486 4.38 4.75 -16.17
CA ALA A 486 3.69 4.88 -17.46
C ALA A 486 2.63 5.99 -17.46
N LEU A 487 1.95 6.22 -16.34
CA LEU A 487 0.96 7.30 -16.20
C LEU A 487 1.64 8.68 -16.15
N LEU A 488 2.84 8.74 -15.59
CA LEU A 488 3.61 9.97 -15.44
C LEU A 488 4.29 10.43 -16.71
N LEU A 489 4.60 9.54 -17.64
CA LEU A 489 5.24 9.90 -18.90
C LEU A 489 4.44 10.93 -19.74
N TYR A 490 3.15 11.12 -19.49
CA TYR A 490 2.36 12.14 -20.19
C TYR A 490 2.41 13.52 -19.54
N GLN A 491 2.86 13.60 -18.29
CA GLN A 491 2.83 14.81 -17.48
C GLN A 491 4.19 15.50 -17.40
N VAL A 492 5.20 14.97 -18.09
CA VAL A 492 6.60 15.31 -17.87
C VAL A 492 7.28 15.66 -19.17
N ASP A 493 8.39 16.38 -19.06
CA ASP A 493 9.27 16.69 -20.18
C ASP A 493 10.29 15.56 -20.42
N ALA A 494 11.20 15.73 -21.38
CA ALA A 494 12.19 14.70 -21.70
C ALA A 494 13.12 14.36 -20.52
N ALA A 495 13.43 15.34 -19.66
CA ALA A 495 14.24 15.12 -18.46
C ALA A 495 13.48 14.26 -17.43
N GLY A 496 12.21 14.59 -17.17
CA GLY A 496 11.34 13.78 -16.32
C GLY A 496 11.14 12.35 -16.85
N ALA A 497 11.11 12.17 -18.17
CA ALA A 497 11.02 10.83 -18.78
C ALA A 497 12.30 9.99 -18.59
N ILE A 498 13.48 10.60 -18.74
CA ILE A 498 14.77 9.92 -18.46
C ILE A 498 14.80 9.46 -17.01
N VAL A 499 14.29 10.29 -16.11
CA VAL A 499 14.22 9.98 -14.68
C VAL A 499 13.26 8.83 -14.40
N ILE A 500 12.07 8.81 -15.01
CA ILE A 500 11.15 7.67 -14.88
C ILE A 500 11.82 6.39 -15.39
N ALA A 501 12.56 6.46 -16.51
CA ALA A 501 13.31 5.32 -17.02
C ALA A 501 14.40 4.86 -16.04
N LEU A 502 15.16 5.79 -15.46
CA LEU A 502 16.15 5.51 -14.41
C LEU A 502 15.50 4.90 -13.16
N MET A 503 14.30 5.35 -12.77
CA MET A 503 13.53 4.77 -11.66
C MET A 503 13.25 3.30 -11.89
N VAL A 504 12.69 2.96 -13.05
CA VAL A 504 12.38 1.58 -13.42
C VAL A 504 13.66 0.75 -13.41
N VAL A 505 14.76 1.25 -13.99
CA VAL A 505 16.06 0.59 -13.98
C VAL A 505 16.59 0.40 -12.55
N CYS A 506 16.49 1.41 -11.69
CA CYS A 506 16.92 1.33 -10.29
C CYS A 506 16.15 0.26 -9.50
N VAL A 507 14.82 0.20 -9.66
CA VAL A 507 13.98 -0.83 -9.02
C VAL A 507 14.42 -2.22 -9.47
N LEU A 508 14.61 -2.44 -10.77
CA LEU A 508 15.07 -3.71 -11.33
C LEU A 508 16.51 -4.08 -10.89
N LEU A 509 17.41 -3.10 -10.80
CA LEU A 509 18.79 -3.30 -10.33
C LEU A 509 18.84 -3.63 -8.84
N LEU A 510 18.03 -2.98 -8.01
CA LEU A 510 17.95 -3.27 -6.59
C LEU A 510 17.51 -4.71 -6.36
N ILE A 511 16.51 -5.16 -7.10
CA ILE A 511 16.08 -6.56 -7.12
C ILE A 511 17.25 -7.48 -7.52
N ALA A 512 17.93 -7.18 -8.63
CA ALA A 512 19.08 -7.97 -9.09
C ALA A 512 20.23 -8.05 -8.05
N ILE A 513 20.47 -6.96 -7.32
CA ILE A 513 21.50 -6.88 -6.27
C ILE A 513 21.10 -7.70 -5.03
N LEU A 514 19.84 -7.60 -4.60
CA LEU A 514 19.31 -8.40 -3.49
C LEU A 514 19.43 -9.90 -3.79
N GLU A 515 19.09 -10.31 -5.01
CA GLU A 515 19.22 -11.69 -5.46
C GLU A 515 20.66 -12.21 -5.43
N THR A 516 21.63 -11.39 -5.88
CA THR A 516 23.04 -11.80 -6.01
C THR A 516 23.78 -11.83 -4.66
N THR A 517 23.50 -10.91 -3.75
CA THR A 517 24.18 -10.86 -2.43
C THR A 517 23.72 -11.96 -1.48
N ALA A 518 22.44 -12.30 -1.49
CA ALA A 518 21.90 -13.35 -0.62
C ALA A 518 22.35 -14.76 -1.02
N ARG A 519 22.42 -15.08 -2.33
CA ARG A 519 22.95 -16.36 -2.83
C ARG A 519 24.39 -16.61 -2.38
N ARG A 520 25.23 -15.57 -2.38
CA ARG A 520 26.63 -15.68 -1.92
C ARG A 520 26.72 -16.00 -0.42
N LYS A 521 25.80 -15.46 0.40
CA LYS A 521 25.75 -15.71 1.84
C LYS A 521 25.27 -17.13 2.16
N MET A 522 24.20 -17.59 1.49
CA MET A 522 23.67 -18.96 1.66
C MET A 522 24.68 -20.02 1.25
N ARG A 523 25.37 -19.84 0.10
CA ARG A 523 26.47 -20.74 -0.32
C ARG A 523 27.64 -20.76 0.67
N ARG A 524 27.91 -19.65 1.35
CA ARG A 524 28.95 -19.58 2.38
C ARG A 524 28.52 -20.29 3.67
N GLN A 525 27.26 -20.11 4.12
CA GLN A 525 26.72 -20.76 5.31
C GLN A 525 26.56 -22.28 5.13
N GLN A 526 26.10 -22.74 3.96
CA GLN A 526 26.07 -24.17 3.61
C GLN A 526 27.46 -24.82 3.53
N ALA A 527 28.52 -24.02 3.35
CA ALA A 527 29.89 -24.52 3.36
C ALA A 527 30.54 -24.52 4.75
N THR A 528 29.88 -24.00 5.80
CA THR A 528 30.49 -23.83 7.14
C THR A 528 29.74 -24.47 8.31
N GLU A 529 28.53 -24.99 8.15
CA GLU A 529 27.78 -25.66 9.24
C GLU A 529 27.18 -27.02 8.79
N PRO A 530 27.20 -28.07 9.64
CA PRO A 530 26.47 -29.30 9.36
C PRO A 530 24.95 -29.04 9.41
N ALA A 531 24.22 -29.70 8.53
CA ALA A 531 22.80 -29.47 8.28
C ALA A 531 21.93 -29.62 9.54
N ALA A 532 21.48 -28.49 10.09
CA ALA A 532 20.36 -28.46 11.03
C ALA A 532 19.06 -28.76 10.27
N GLU A 533 18.16 -29.53 10.90
CA GLU A 533 16.86 -29.87 10.33
C GLU A 533 16.04 -28.61 9.99
N PRO A 534 15.37 -28.56 8.83
CA PRO A 534 14.52 -27.45 8.47
C PRO A 534 13.32 -27.42 9.43
N VAL A 535 13.23 -26.35 10.22
CA VAL A 535 12.04 -26.03 11.03
C VAL A 535 10.86 -25.92 10.08
N ALA A 536 9.86 -26.79 10.26
CA ALA A 536 8.64 -26.77 9.44
C ALA A 536 7.92 -25.42 9.60
N GLU A 537 7.84 -24.65 8.52
CA GLU A 537 7.04 -23.42 8.48
C GLU A 537 5.57 -23.76 8.75
N LYS A 538 5.04 -23.28 9.86
CA LYS A 538 3.59 -23.26 10.08
C LYS A 538 2.98 -22.25 9.10
N PRO A 539 1.98 -22.64 8.29
CA PRO A 539 1.31 -21.70 7.41
C PRO A 539 0.68 -20.57 8.23
N LEU A 540 1.01 -19.33 7.87
CA LEU A 540 0.38 -18.13 8.42
C LEU A 540 -1.14 -18.25 8.25
N THR A 541 -1.86 -18.30 9.37
CA THR A 541 -3.33 -18.26 9.43
C THR A 541 -3.86 -17.03 8.69
N ALA A 542 -5.07 -17.08 8.11
CA ALA A 542 -5.66 -15.95 7.39
C ALA A 542 -5.64 -14.64 8.20
N THR A 543 -5.87 -14.74 9.51
CA THR A 543 -5.75 -13.66 10.49
C THR A 543 -4.35 -13.05 10.59
N SER A 544 -3.30 -13.88 10.56
CA SER A 544 -1.91 -13.39 10.62
C SER A 544 -1.47 -12.67 9.34
N ARG A 545 -1.99 -13.08 8.17
CA ARG A 545 -1.75 -12.39 6.89
C ARG A 545 -2.42 -11.01 6.85
N LEU A 546 -3.67 -10.93 7.29
CA LEU A 546 -4.40 -9.66 7.32
C LEU A 546 -3.75 -8.67 8.29
N ARG A 547 -3.31 -9.14 9.47
CA ARG A 547 -2.52 -8.32 10.40
C ARG A 547 -1.23 -7.79 9.77
N PHE A 548 -0.50 -8.62 9.02
CA PHE A 548 0.69 -8.18 8.29
C PHE A 548 0.38 -7.10 7.25
N ILE A 549 -0.68 -7.29 6.45
CA ILE A 549 -1.13 -6.29 5.47
C ILE A 549 -1.50 -4.98 6.17
N CYS A 550 -2.25 -5.05 7.28
CA CYS A 550 -2.58 -3.86 8.06
C CYS A 550 -1.34 -3.16 8.60
N ALA A 551 -0.33 -3.91 9.06
CA ALA A 551 0.94 -3.34 9.53
C ALA A 551 1.73 -2.66 8.40
N VAL A 552 1.78 -3.26 7.20
CA VAL A 552 2.37 -2.63 6.00
C VAL A 552 1.63 -1.34 5.68
N ALA A 553 0.30 -1.37 5.63
CA ALA A 553 -0.53 -0.21 5.30
C ALA A 553 -0.39 0.92 6.32
N LEU A 554 -0.36 0.61 7.62
CA LEU A 554 -0.13 1.61 8.66
C LEU A 554 1.25 2.25 8.53
N LEU A 555 2.30 1.43 8.33
CA LEU A 555 3.66 1.94 8.18
C LEU A 555 3.80 2.77 6.89
N ALA A 556 3.12 2.39 5.81
CA ALA A 556 3.04 3.20 4.59
C ALA A 556 2.37 4.56 4.82
N LEU A 557 1.33 4.64 5.66
CA LEU A 557 0.70 5.91 6.05
C LEU A 557 1.67 6.79 6.85
N PHE A 558 2.42 6.23 7.80
CA PHE A 558 3.47 6.97 8.52
C PHE A 558 4.60 7.46 7.60
N VAL A 559 4.95 6.68 6.58
CA VAL A 559 5.92 7.11 5.54
C VAL A 559 5.34 8.23 4.70
N ALA A 560 4.07 8.14 4.30
CA ALA A 560 3.46 9.10 3.40
C ALA A 560 3.18 10.45 4.07
N ARG A 561 2.82 10.46 5.36
CA ARG A 561 2.34 11.66 6.04
C ARG A 561 3.32 12.86 5.99
N PRO A 562 4.64 12.70 6.20
CA PRO A 562 5.59 13.82 6.10
C PRO A 562 5.80 14.38 4.68
N PHE A 563 5.31 13.71 3.63
CA PHE A 563 5.43 14.16 2.24
C PHE A 563 4.19 14.90 1.73
N VAL A 564 3.11 14.88 2.51
CA VAL A 564 1.87 15.60 2.25
C VAL A 564 1.84 16.81 3.17
N PRO A 565 1.62 18.03 2.64
CA PRO A 565 1.51 19.25 3.44
C PRO A 565 0.62 19.06 4.66
N GLY A 566 1.13 19.56 5.79
CA GLY A 566 0.80 19.13 7.16
C GLY A 566 0.24 20.23 8.05
N ASP A 567 0.70 21.46 7.84
CA ASP A 567 0.85 22.42 8.93
C ASP A 567 -0.12 23.62 8.80
N SER A 568 -0.82 23.74 7.66
CA SER A 568 -1.81 24.80 7.36
C SER A 568 -3.22 24.28 6.98
N ILE A 569 -3.51 23.01 7.27
CA ILE A 569 -4.55 22.21 6.56
C ILE A 569 -6.01 22.56 6.91
N ALA A 570 -6.30 23.20 8.04
CA ALA A 570 -7.66 23.18 8.60
C ALA A 570 -8.73 23.61 7.57
N ALA A 571 -8.57 24.73 6.87
CA ALA A 571 -9.58 25.20 5.91
C ALA A 571 -9.65 24.40 4.60
N LEU A 572 -8.52 23.87 4.09
CA LEU A 572 -8.43 23.32 2.73
C LEU A 572 -8.78 21.82 2.64
N GLY A 573 -8.61 21.07 3.73
CA GLY A 573 -8.96 19.64 3.79
C GLY A 573 -8.01 18.71 3.02
N ASP A 574 -6.80 19.18 2.68
CA ASP A 574 -5.81 18.42 1.88
C ASP A 574 -5.35 17.10 2.52
N GLY A 575 -5.47 16.97 3.85
CA GLY A 575 -5.13 15.74 4.57
C GLY A 575 -6.27 14.73 4.69
N LEU A 576 -7.51 15.08 4.32
CA LEU A 576 -8.69 14.19 4.40
C LEU A 576 -8.53 12.84 3.65
N PRO A 577 -7.83 12.75 2.49
CA PRO A 577 -7.58 11.46 1.88
C PRO A 577 -6.75 10.52 2.78
N ALA A 578 -5.76 11.04 3.52
CA ALA A 578 -4.96 10.25 4.46
C ALA A 578 -5.78 9.85 5.70
N VAL A 579 -6.67 10.73 6.17
CA VAL A 579 -7.66 10.44 7.22
C VAL A 579 -8.55 9.27 6.79
N MET A 580 -9.15 9.33 5.60
CA MET A 580 -10.03 8.28 5.08
C MET A 580 -9.32 6.92 5.02
N LEU A 581 -8.09 6.87 4.51
CA LEU A 581 -7.30 5.64 4.45
C LEU A 581 -7.01 5.06 5.85
N THR A 582 -6.76 5.93 6.83
CA THR A 582 -6.55 5.54 8.23
C THR A 582 -7.82 4.93 8.83
N LEU A 583 -8.99 5.53 8.61
CA LEU A 583 -10.27 5.05 9.12
C LEU A 583 -10.74 3.76 8.43
N VAL A 584 -10.48 3.62 7.13
CA VAL A 584 -10.67 2.36 6.40
C VAL A 584 -9.79 1.28 7.00
N LEU A 585 -8.50 1.58 7.24
CA LEU A 585 -7.56 0.63 7.83
C LEU A 585 -8.00 0.20 9.24
N LEU A 586 -8.49 1.13 10.06
CA LEU A 586 -9.08 0.84 11.36
C LEU A 586 -10.26 -0.14 11.23
N SER A 587 -11.20 0.15 10.33
CA SER A 587 -12.38 -0.70 10.12
C SER A 587 -12.02 -2.10 9.61
N VAL A 588 -11.05 -2.19 8.69
CA VAL A 588 -10.52 -3.47 8.18
C VAL A 588 -9.84 -4.25 9.31
N TYR A 589 -9.04 -3.59 10.15
CA TYR A 589 -8.38 -4.23 11.28
C TYR A 589 -9.39 -4.75 12.31
N VAL A 590 -10.37 -3.94 12.73
CA VAL A 590 -11.40 -4.39 13.68
C VAL A 590 -12.26 -5.52 13.09
N GLY A 591 -12.63 -5.41 11.80
CA GLY A 591 -13.33 -6.47 11.07
C GLY A 591 -12.52 -7.77 11.03
N SER A 592 -11.20 -7.69 10.91
CA SER A 592 -10.31 -8.86 10.99
C SER A 592 -10.37 -9.57 12.33
N LEU A 593 -10.55 -8.84 13.43
CA LEU A 593 -10.67 -9.40 14.78
C LEU A 593 -12.04 -10.08 14.98
N VAL A 594 -13.11 -9.49 14.43
CA VAL A 594 -14.46 -10.07 14.46
C VAL A 594 -14.49 -11.41 13.72
N LEU A 595 -13.99 -11.41 12.49
CA LEU A 595 -14.00 -12.58 11.60
C LEU A 595 -12.92 -13.63 12.00
N GLY A 596 -11.91 -13.21 12.76
CA GLY A 596 -10.75 -14.00 13.10
C GLY A 596 -10.92 -14.98 14.28
N GLY A 597 -10.01 -15.95 14.33
CA GLY A 597 -9.84 -16.87 15.46
C GLY A 597 -9.01 -16.30 16.61
N VAL A 598 -8.25 -15.22 16.39
CA VAL A 598 -7.38 -14.59 17.41
C VAL A 598 -7.95 -13.20 17.74
N ARG A 599 -8.45 -13.01 18.96
CA ARG A 599 -9.14 -11.78 19.43
C ARG A 599 -8.36 -11.01 20.48
N GLN A 600 -7.04 -11.05 20.38
CA GLN A 600 -6.16 -10.40 21.33
C GLN A 600 -5.99 -8.92 20.99
N ILE A 601 -6.38 -8.05 21.92
CA ILE A 601 -6.20 -6.59 21.85
C ILE A 601 -5.27 -6.16 23.00
N ARG A 602 -4.33 -5.26 22.70
CA ARG A 602 -3.50 -4.58 23.71
C ARG A 602 -4.19 -3.28 24.10
N PHE A 603 -4.58 -3.14 25.35
CA PHE A 603 -5.23 -1.92 25.80
C PHE A 603 -4.81 -1.61 27.23
N GLY A 604 -4.12 -0.50 27.40
CA GLY A 604 -3.64 -0.01 28.70
C GLY A 604 -4.26 1.33 29.10
N VAL A 605 -3.89 1.79 30.28
CA VAL A 605 -4.35 3.08 30.83
C VAL A 605 -3.89 4.28 29.99
N VAL A 606 -2.73 4.19 29.33
CA VAL A 606 -2.24 5.22 28.41
C VAL A 606 -3.14 5.29 27.19
N ASP A 607 -3.52 4.15 26.61
CA ASP A 607 -4.40 4.09 25.44
C ASP A 607 -5.78 4.72 25.73
N ALA A 608 -6.33 4.46 26.93
CA ALA A 608 -7.56 5.08 27.40
C ALA A 608 -7.43 6.61 27.57
N ALA A 609 -6.33 7.10 28.14
CA ALA A 609 -6.09 8.53 28.30
C ALA A 609 -5.95 9.26 26.96
N VAL A 610 -5.33 8.60 25.96
CA VAL A 610 -5.24 9.12 24.59
C VAL A 610 -6.63 9.26 23.96
N ILE A 611 -7.49 8.25 24.11
CA ILE A 611 -8.87 8.32 23.62
C ILE A 611 -9.64 9.47 24.27
N VAL A 612 -9.50 9.64 25.59
CA VAL A 612 -10.17 10.73 26.33
C VAL A 612 -9.67 12.10 25.86
N LEU A 613 -8.36 12.28 25.69
CA LEU A 613 -7.79 13.52 25.17
C LEU A 613 -8.40 13.88 23.81
N PHE A 614 -8.31 12.98 22.83
CA PHE A 614 -8.82 13.24 21.50
C PHE A 614 -10.34 13.40 21.45
N ALA A 615 -11.11 12.72 22.31
CA ALA A 615 -12.54 12.95 22.41
C ALA A 615 -12.89 14.37 22.88
N ILE A 616 -12.11 14.92 23.82
CA ILE A 616 -12.28 16.31 24.28
C ILE A 616 -11.89 17.29 23.19
N GLU A 617 -10.77 17.06 22.50
CA GLU A 617 -10.34 17.93 21.40
C GLU A 617 -11.33 17.91 20.22
N MET A 618 -11.91 16.74 19.90
CA MET A 618 -12.98 16.64 18.89
C MET A 618 -14.22 17.43 19.31
N LEU A 619 -14.62 17.37 20.58
CA LEU A 619 -15.74 18.16 21.09
C LEU A 619 -15.44 19.66 21.00
N ALA A 620 -14.23 20.08 21.37
CA ALA A 620 -13.79 21.47 21.25
C ALA A 620 -13.82 21.96 19.80
N ALA A 621 -13.29 21.17 18.85
CA ALA A 621 -13.33 21.49 17.42
C ALA A 621 -14.77 21.59 16.89
N ALA A 622 -15.67 20.70 17.32
CA ALA A 622 -17.08 20.74 16.94
C ALA A 622 -17.83 21.96 17.50
N VAL A 623 -17.46 22.43 18.70
CA VAL A 623 -18.00 23.67 19.27
C VAL A 623 -17.43 24.89 18.56
N GLY A 624 -16.12 24.94 18.31
CA GLY A 624 -15.48 26.03 17.55
C GLY A 624 -16.03 26.18 16.14
N ALA A 625 -16.38 25.06 15.48
CA ALA A 625 -17.03 25.06 14.17
C ALA A 625 -18.40 25.75 14.13
N GLN A 626 -19.05 25.96 15.28
CA GLN A 626 -20.32 26.70 15.36
C GLN A 626 -20.12 28.22 15.49
N THR A 627 -18.94 28.64 15.95
CA THR A 627 -18.66 30.04 16.29
C THR A 627 -17.66 30.72 15.35
N GLY A 628 -16.74 29.96 14.77
CA GLY A 628 -15.74 30.44 13.80
C GLY A 628 -16.01 29.88 12.40
N GLU A 629 -14.94 29.52 11.68
CA GLU A 629 -15.00 28.85 10.38
C GLU A 629 -15.41 27.36 10.55
N PRO A 630 -16.62 26.96 10.10
CA PRO A 630 -17.12 25.61 10.31
C PRO A 630 -16.27 24.54 9.62
N ARG A 631 -15.77 24.87 8.42
CA ARG A 631 -15.02 23.92 7.59
C ARG A 631 -13.70 23.54 8.23
N ALA A 632 -12.98 24.53 8.74
CA ALA A 632 -11.72 24.35 9.47
C ALA A 632 -11.88 23.46 10.70
N GLY A 633 -12.92 23.73 11.51
CA GLY A 633 -13.22 22.94 12.71
C GLY A 633 -13.56 21.48 12.42
N VAL A 634 -14.36 21.20 11.38
CA VAL A 634 -14.70 19.80 11.03
C VAL A 634 -13.49 19.06 10.43
N ASN A 635 -12.66 19.73 9.63
CA ASN A 635 -11.47 19.09 9.04
C ASN A 635 -10.45 18.71 10.12
N ILE A 636 -10.16 19.62 11.06
CA ILE A 636 -9.23 19.30 12.14
C ILE A 636 -9.78 18.21 13.06
N MET A 637 -11.09 18.18 13.34
CA MET A 637 -11.72 17.11 14.12
C MET A 637 -11.42 15.72 13.50
N TRP A 638 -11.49 15.60 12.17
CA TRP A 638 -11.19 14.36 11.47
C TRP A 638 -9.70 14.02 11.44
N GLU A 639 -8.82 15.01 11.32
CA GLU A 639 -7.36 14.81 11.46
C GLU A 639 -6.98 14.28 12.84
N LEU A 640 -7.55 14.84 13.90
CA LEU A 640 -7.34 14.38 15.27
C LEU A 640 -7.85 12.94 15.47
N THR A 641 -9.01 12.63 14.87
CA THR A 641 -9.56 11.26 14.86
C THR A 641 -8.59 10.28 14.19
N ALA A 642 -7.99 10.67 13.06
CA ALA A 642 -7.00 9.85 12.38
C ALA A 642 -5.71 9.67 13.21
N LEU A 643 -5.20 10.72 13.85
CA LEU A 643 -4.01 10.61 14.72
C LEU A 643 -4.23 9.64 15.88
N ALA A 644 -5.40 9.72 16.53
CA ALA A 644 -5.80 8.77 17.56
C ALA A 644 -5.84 7.33 17.01
N ALA A 645 -6.49 7.12 15.86
CA ALA A 645 -6.59 5.82 15.21
C ALA A 645 -5.21 5.27 14.81
N MET A 646 -4.31 6.09 14.27
CA MET A 646 -2.94 5.70 13.92
C MET A 646 -2.15 5.25 15.16
N SER A 647 -2.26 5.96 16.27
CA SER A 647 -1.58 5.59 17.53
C SER A 647 -2.09 4.26 18.08
N LEU A 648 -3.41 4.08 18.14
CA LEU A 648 -4.04 2.84 18.60
C LEU A 648 -3.72 1.66 17.67
N LEU A 649 -3.74 1.87 16.35
CA LEU A 649 -3.35 0.85 15.39
C LEU A 649 -1.87 0.49 15.51
N ALA A 650 -0.98 1.46 15.75
CA ALA A 650 0.44 1.21 15.98
C ALA A 650 0.67 0.32 17.21
N ARG A 651 -0.08 0.58 18.30
CA ARG A 651 -0.12 -0.27 19.51
C ARG A 651 -0.55 -1.71 19.23
N GLN A 652 -1.52 -1.89 18.33
CA GLN A 652 -2.02 -3.22 17.99
C GLN A 652 -1.12 -3.99 17.00
N LEU A 653 -0.60 -3.29 16.00
CA LEU A 653 0.01 -3.91 14.83
C LEU A 653 1.50 -4.16 15.02
N PHE A 654 2.24 -3.23 15.63
CA PHE A 654 3.68 -3.37 15.83
C PHE A 654 4.01 -4.14 17.10
N ARG A 655 4.85 -5.17 16.97
CA ARG A 655 5.39 -5.95 18.09
C ARG A 655 6.77 -5.44 18.48
N PRO A 656 7.28 -5.76 19.68
CA PRO A 656 8.63 -5.37 20.09
C PRO A 656 9.73 -5.72 19.06
N GLY A 657 9.60 -6.86 18.35
CA GLY A 657 10.50 -7.26 17.27
C GLY A 657 10.44 -6.36 16.02
N ASP A 658 9.32 -5.69 15.77
CA ASP A 658 9.10 -4.80 14.62
C ASP A 658 9.64 -3.39 14.87
N ILE A 659 9.88 -3.01 16.13
CA ILE A 659 10.13 -1.60 16.48
C ILE A 659 11.41 -1.07 15.84
N ARG A 660 12.49 -1.85 15.76
CA ARG A 660 13.71 -1.41 15.05
C ARG A 660 13.46 -1.14 13.58
N ALA A 661 12.64 -1.96 12.95
CA ALA A 661 12.25 -1.83 11.57
C ALA A 661 11.44 -0.55 11.34
N VAL A 662 10.45 -0.26 12.19
CA VAL A 662 9.66 0.97 12.16
C VAL A 662 10.54 2.21 12.36
N LEU A 663 11.45 2.19 13.34
CA LEU A 663 12.41 3.27 13.57
C LEU A 663 13.34 3.49 12.35
N ALA A 664 13.82 2.40 11.72
CA ALA A 664 14.65 2.48 10.52
C ALA A 664 13.91 3.18 9.36
N VAL A 665 12.64 2.84 9.15
CA VAL A 665 11.81 3.46 8.11
C VAL A 665 11.68 4.97 8.37
N MET A 666 11.35 5.38 9.59
CA MET A 666 11.19 6.80 9.90
C MET A 666 12.51 7.60 9.82
N ILE A 667 13.64 6.99 10.21
CA ILE A 667 14.98 7.57 9.98
C ILE A 667 15.22 7.80 8.49
N VAL A 668 14.86 6.83 7.65
CA VAL A 668 15.03 6.92 6.21
C VAL A 668 14.09 7.96 5.59
N VAL A 669 12.88 8.14 6.13
CA VAL A 669 11.99 9.25 5.77
C VAL A 669 12.64 10.59 6.12
N ALA A 670 13.27 10.73 7.30
CA ALA A 670 14.03 11.93 7.64
C ALA A 670 15.24 12.16 6.72
N LEU A 671 15.94 11.10 6.32
CA LEU A 671 17.02 11.18 5.33
C LEU A 671 16.49 11.67 3.96
N ALA A 672 15.36 11.14 3.52
CA ALA A 672 14.69 11.51 2.28
C ALA A 672 14.25 12.99 2.31
N GLN A 673 13.59 13.44 3.39
CA GLN A 673 13.22 14.84 3.61
C GLN A 673 14.45 15.76 3.67
N SER A 674 15.52 15.34 4.35
CA SER A 674 16.76 16.13 4.40
C SER A 674 17.42 16.27 3.04
N THR A 675 17.38 15.20 2.22
CA THR A 675 17.95 15.23 0.86
C THR A 675 17.15 16.15 -0.04
N PHE A 676 15.81 16.12 0.09
CA PHE A 676 14.93 17.04 -0.63
C PHE A 676 15.13 18.49 -0.18
N GLY A 677 15.26 18.76 1.13
CA GLY A 677 15.57 20.09 1.65
C GLY A 677 16.94 20.61 1.16
N LEU A 678 17.95 19.75 1.05
CA LEU A 678 19.25 20.11 0.46
C LEU A 678 19.12 20.41 -1.04
N TYR A 679 18.31 19.64 -1.78
CA TYR A 679 18.00 19.93 -3.17
C TYR A 679 17.31 21.28 -3.32
N GLN A 680 16.35 21.61 -2.43
CA GLN A 680 15.71 22.92 -2.42
C GLN A 680 16.72 24.05 -2.23
N TYR A 681 17.56 23.93 -1.20
CA TYR A 681 18.54 24.96 -0.85
C TYR A 681 19.55 25.21 -1.97
N PHE A 682 20.13 24.15 -2.53
CA PHE A 682 21.24 24.27 -3.48
C PHE A 682 20.81 24.39 -4.95
N ILE A 683 19.60 23.94 -5.30
CA ILE A 683 19.18 23.82 -6.71
C ILE A 683 17.85 24.54 -6.97
N SER A 684 16.75 24.17 -6.29
CA SER A 684 15.43 24.70 -6.66
C SER A 684 15.28 26.18 -6.32
N MET A 685 15.56 26.59 -5.08
CA MET A 685 15.38 27.98 -4.64
C MET A 685 16.27 28.97 -5.40
N PRO A 686 17.56 28.67 -5.73
CA PRO A 686 18.34 29.51 -6.62
C PRO A 686 17.75 29.61 -8.04
N ALA A 687 17.21 28.51 -8.59
CA ALA A 687 16.60 28.49 -9.91
C ALA A 687 15.29 29.29 -9.97
N ASP A 688 14.41 29.14 -8.98
CA ASP A 688 13.15 29.88 -8.88
C ASP A 688 13.40 31.40 -8.78
N ARG A 689 14.43 31.79 -8.00
CA ARG A 689 14.89 33.20 -7.92
C ARG A 689 15.41 33.72 -9.25
N ALA A 690 16.22 32.93 -9.97
CA ALA A 690 16.72 33.31 -11.28
C ALA A 690 15.57 33.50 -12.28
N LEU A 691 14.58 32.61 -12.28
CA LEU A 691 13.42 32.66 -13.16
C LEU A 691 12.53 33.89 -12.87
N TYR A 692 12.32 34.21 -11.58
CA TYR A 692 11.62 35.44 -11.18
C TYR A 692 12.37 36.71 -11.57
N LEU A 693 13.70 36.72 -11.46
CA LEU A 693 14.51 37.89 -11.84
C LEU A 693 14.54 38.11 -13.37
N GLU A 694 14.37 37.06 -14.17
CA GLU A 694 14.26 37.17 -15.63
C GLU A 694 12.88 37.68 -16.07
N ASP A 695 11.80 37.08 -15.56
CA ASP A 695 10.42 37.49 -15.86
C ASP A 695 9.50 37.25 -14.65
N PRO A 696 9.30 38.29 -13.81
CA PRO A 696 8.46 38.20 -12.62
C PRO A 696 7.02 37.78 -12.88
N ASP A 697 6.43 38.21 -14.00
CA ASP A 697 5.02 37.94 -14.33
C ASP A 697 4.86 36.50 -14.85
N ALA A 698 5.80 36.02 -15.67
CA ALA A 698 5.83 34.62 -16.07
C ALA A 698 6.06 33.67 -14.88
N ALA A 699 6.92 34.06 -13.93
CA ALA A 699 7.18 33.30 -12.71
C ALA A 699 5.93 33.17 -11.82
N LEU A 700 5.23 34.28 -11.59
CA LEU A 700 3.96 34.30 -10.85
C LEU A 700 2.89 33.47 -11.56
N HIS A 701 2.81 33.57 -12.89
CA HIS A 701 1.89 32.78 -13.70
C HIS A 701 2.18 31.28 -13.60
N MET A 702 3.46 30.87 -13.63
CA MET A 702 3.88 29.48 -13.41
C MET A 702 3.53 28.99 -12.01
N ALA A 703 3.60 29.87 -11.00
CA ALA A 703 3.19 29.57 -9.63
C ALA A 703 1.67 29.63 -9.42
N GLN A 704 0.87 29.88 -10.47
CA GLN A 704 -0.59 30.08 -10.39
C GLN A 704 -1.01 31.21 -9.44
N VAL A 705 -0.15 32.20 -9.25
CA VAL A 705 -0.40 33.38 -8.43
C VAL A 705 -0.72 34.55 -9.37
N ASP A 706 -1.98 34.98 -9.40
CA ASP A 706 -2.38 36.19 -10.15
C ASP A 706 -2.29 37.41 -9.22
N ALA A 707 -1.11 38.04 -9.19
CA ALA A 707 -0.82 39.15 -8.28
C ALA A 707 -0.29 40.38 -9.04
N PRO A 708 -1.10 41.47 -9.15
CA PRO A 708 -0.69 42.71 -9.80
C PRO A 708 0.59 43.30 -9.21
N VAL A 709 1.33 44.07 -10.01
CA VAL A 709 2.52 44.79 -9.56
C VAL A 709 2.15 45.72 -8.41
N GLY A 710 2.90 45.65 -7.30
CA GLY A 710 2.64 46.43 -6.08
C GLY A 710 1.56 45.87 -5.15
N SER A 711 0.91 44.75 -5.48
CA SER A 711 -0.05 44.09 -4.58
C SER A 711 0.64 43.43 -3.38
N ALA A 712 -0.04 43.40 -2.23
CA ALA A 712 0.45 42.73 -1.02
C ALA A 712 0.74 41.23 -1.26
N THR A 713 -0.10 40.57 -2.07
CA THR A 713 0.09 39.17 -2.48
C THR A 713 1.41 38.95 -3.22
N ARG A 714 1.79 39.87 -4.11
CA ARG A 714 3.06 39.82 -4.83
C ARG A 714 4.25 40.04 -3.90
N GLN A 715 4.16 41.02 -2.99
CA GLN A 715 5.21 41.27 -1.99
C GLN A 715 5.43 40.07 -1.07
N LEU A 716 4.36 39.40 -0.64
CA LEU A 716 4.44 38.16 0.13
C LEU A 716 5.10 37.02 -0.65
N TYR A 717 4.78 36.88 -1.95
CA TYR A 717 5.44 35.92 -2.82
C TYR A 717 6.94 36.21 -2.96
N GLU A 718 7.32 37.47 -3.19
CA GLU A 718 8.72 37.91 -3.28
C GLU A 718 9.49 37.66 -1.97
N GLN A 719 8.90 37.97 -0.82
CA GLN A 719 9.50 37.68 0.48
C GLN A 719 9.75 36.19 0.68
N ARG A 720 8.79 35.33 0.29
CA ARG A 720 8.95 33.87 0.34
C ARG A 720 10.03 33.39 -0.60
N LEU A 721 10.08 33.92 -1.82
CA LEU A 721 11.06 33.58 -2.83
C LEU A 721 12.50 33.91 -2.39
N MET A 722 12.67 34.98 -1.60
CA MET A 722 13.97 35.40 -1.08
C MET A 722 14.42 34.63 0.17
N SER A 723 13.54 33.86 0.81
CA SER A 723 13.92 32.99 1.92
C SER A 723 14.84 31.86 1.43
N THR A 724 15.86 31.54 2.24
CA THR A 724 16.79 30.43 1.97
C THR A 724 16.59 29.23 2.89
N GLU A 725 15.54 29.22 3.71
CA GLU A 725 15.31 28.15 4.68
C GLU A 725 14.60 26.97 4.01
N PRO A 726 15.24 25.78 3.91
CA PRO A 726 14.60 24.62 3.31
C PRO A 726 13.43 24.16 4.17
N MET A 727 12.32 23.83 3.51
CA MET A 727 11.09 23.37 4.16
C MET A 727 10.82 21.89 3.91
N GLY A 728 11.55 21.27 2.98
CA GLY A 728 11.25 19.92 2.51
C GLY A 728 9.81 19.93 1.96
N ARG A 729 8.97 19.04 2.49
CA ARG A 729 7.53 18.96 2.17
C ARG A 729 6.62 19.51 3.26
N PHE A 730 7.19 20.14 4.28
CA PHE A 730 6.45 20.83 5.33
C PHE A 730 6.09 22.25 4.87
N ASP A 731 5.09 22.87 5.48
CA ASP A 731 4.73 24.26 5.17
C ASP A 731 5.65 25.25 5.91
N LEU A 732 6.32 24.78 6.98
CA LEU A 732 7.17 25.60 7.84
C LEU A 732 8.56 24.96 8.03
N PRO A 733 9.67 25.74 7.93
CA PRO A 733 11.02 25.25 8.21
C PRO A 733 11.17 24.66 9.62
N ASN A 734 10.46 25.24 10.60
CA ASN A 734 10.49 24.80 12.00
C ASN A 734 9.86 23.40 12.20
N SER A 735 8.80 23.07 11.44
CA SER A 735 8.18 21.75 11.47
C SER A 735 9.12 20.68 10.94
N LEU A 736 9.76 20.95 9.78
CA LEU A 736 10.81 20.09 9.23
C LEU A 736 11.95 19.91 10.24
N ALA A 737 12.42 21.00 10.84
CA ALA A 737 13.53 20.95 11.79
C ALA A 737 13.23 20.07 13.01
N GLY A 738 12.03 20.19 13.60
CA GLY A 738 11.60 19.34 14.72
C GLY A 738 11.56 17.85 14.34
N PHE A 739 11.06 17.56 13.14
CA PHE A 739 11.06 16.21 12.58
C PHE A 739 12.49 15.67 12.39
N LEU A 740 13.38 16.43 11.75
CA LEU A 740 14.77 16.04 11.50
C LEU A 740 15.56 15.85 12.81
N ALA A 741 15.44 16.77 13.76
CA ALA A 741 16.12 16.71 15.07
C ALA A 741 15.76 15.42 15.83
N THR A 742 14.47 15.07 15.84
CA THR A 742 13.96 13.86 16.50
C THR A 742 14.59 12.61 15.91
N TRP A 743 14.51 12.44 14.58
CA TRP A 743 14.98 11.22 13.93
C TRP A 743 16.51 11.15 13.81
N LEU A 744 17.21 12.30 13.85
CA LEU A 744 18.67 12.37 13.99
C LEU A 744 19.15 11.78 15.32
N VAL A 745 18.53 12.20 16.43
CA VAL A 745 18.87 11.68 17.77
C VAL A 745 18.51 10.20 17.86
N VAL A 746 17.36 9.78 17.33
CA VAL A 746 16.97 8.35 17.28
C VAL A 746 18.01 7.52 16.52
N LEU A 747 18.46 7.95 15.33
CA LEU A 747 19.49 7.25 14.53
C LEU A 747 20.78 7.02 15.32
N LEU A 748 21.29 8.07 15.97
CA LEU A 748 22.56 8.00 16.72
C LEU A 748 22.41 7.26 18.06
N ALA A 749 21.29 7.45 18.77
CA ALA A 749 21.00 6.72 20.01
C ALA A 749 20.84 5.21 19.75
N ALA A 750 20.12 4.83 18.71
CA ALA A 750 19.81 3.43 18.44
C ALA A 750 21.04 2.60 18.01
N THR A 751 22.13 3.27 17.68
CA THR A 751 23.43 2.65 17.34
C THR A 751 24.35 2.64 18.56
N GLY A 752 24.36 3.74 19.34
CA GLY A 752 24.98 3.88 20.66
C GLY A 752 24.65 2.78 21.66
N PHE A 753 23.39 2.35 21.69
CA PHE A 753 22.91 1.32 22.63
C PHE A 753 23.06 -0.13 22.12
N GLY A 754 23.67 -0.36 20.95
CA GLY A 754 23.87 -1.69 20.37
C GLY A 754 25.09 -2.44 20.90
N SER A 755 25.04 -3.77 20.97
CA SER A 755 26.15 -4.64 21.45
C SER A 755 27.19 -5.00 20.37
N SER A 756 27.05 -4.51 19.14
CA SER A 756 27.89 -4.92 18.00
C SER A 756 29.28 -4.27 18.04
N LYS A 757 30.33 -5.11 17.96
CA LYS A 757 31.74 -4.69 17.90
C LYS A 757 32.24 -4.32 16.49
N LYS A 758 31.42 -4.45 15.44
CA LYS A 758 31.85 -4.22 14.04
C LYS A 758 31.94 -2.72 13.72
N LEU A 759 33.03 -2.26 13.12
CA LEU A 759 33.22 -0.84 12.76
C LEU A 759 32.09 -0.31 11.84
N ALA A 760 31.64 -1.12 10.89
CA ALA A 760 30.57 -0.77 9.96
C ALA A 760 29.21 -0.48 10.64
N THR A 761 28.93 -1.04 11.82
CA THR A 761 27.68 -0.74 12.55
C THR A 761 27.65 0.68 13.15
N TRP A 762 28.79 1.40 13.10
CA TRP A 762 28.94 2.76 13.61
C TRP A 762 29.13 3.78 12.49
N LEU A 763 29.93 3.44 11.47
CA LEU A 763 30.22 4.34 10.34
C LEU A 763 29.00 4.62 9.46
N ILE A 764 28.15 3.63 9.21
CA ILE A 764 26.98 3.79 8.34
C ILE A 764 25.97 4.79 8.94
N PRO A 765 25.49 4.63 10.18
CA PRO A 765 24.63 5.62 10.82
C PRO A 765 25.23 7.01 10.89
N LEU A 766 26.54 7.11 11.18
CA LEU A 766 27.23 8.39 11.21
C LEU A 766 27.20 9.06 9.83
N ALA A 767 27.47 8.32 8.75
CA ALA A 767 27.39 8.84 7.39
C ALA A 767 25.95 9.29 7.02
N LEU A 768 24.93 8.52 7.40
CA LEU A 768 23.52 8.87 7.17
C LEU A 768 23.07 10.08 8.01
N SER A 769 23.71 10.35 9.14
CA SER A 769 23.38 11.49 10.00
C SER A 769 23.83 12.84 9.43
N ILE A 770 24.86 12.85 8.56
CA ILE A 770 25.45 14.07 8.00
C ILE A 770 24.42 14.90 7.20
N PRO A 771 23.74 14.35 6.16
CA PRO A 771 22.76 15.13 5.39
C PRO A 771 21.59 15.61 6.25
N ILE A 772 21.14 14.80 7.21
CA ILE A 772 20.07 15.18 8.17
C ILE A 772 20.52 16.36 9.02
N ALA A 773 21.75 16.32 9.56
CA ALA A 773 22.28 17.39 10.40
C ALA A 773 22.57 18.68 9.61
N ILE A 774 23.10 18.58 8.38
CA ILE A 774 23.30 19.75 7.52
C ILE A 774 21.96 20.41 7.20
N CYS A 775 20.97 19.63 6.75
CA CYS A 775 19.65 20.17 6.43
C CYS A 775 18.99 20.79 7.67
N LEU A 776 19.06 20.12 8.83
CA LEU A 776 18.58 20.65 10.11
C LEU A 776 19.18 22.03 10.42
N LEU A 777 20.48 22.22 10.22
CA LEU A 777 21.12 23.52 10.45
C LEU A 777 20.68 24.57 9.43
N LEU A 778 20.49 24.19 8.17
CA LEU A 778 20.02 25.10 7.12
C LEU A 778 18.59 25.59 7.34
N THR A 779 17.74 24.84 8.08
CA THR A 779 16.42 25.33 8.51
C THR A 779 16.47 26.56 9.42
N LYS A 780 17.65 26.88 9.99
CA LYS A 780 17.87 27.95 10.98
C LYS A 780 17.02 27.84 12.25
N SER A 781 16.39 26.70 12.50
CA SER A 781 15.54 26.48 13.67
C SER A 781 16.35 26.28 14.96
N ARG A 782 16.40 27.32 15.80
CA ARG A 782 17.14 27.33 17.07
C ARG A 782 16.61 26.30 18.07
N SER A 783 15.29 26.14 18.14
CA SER A 783 14.64 25.21 19.08
C SER A 783 14.96 23.75 18.74
N ALA A 784 14.97 23.40 17.46
CA ALA A 784 15.25 22.04 17.01
C ALA A 784 16.72 21.65 17.26
N VAL A 785 17.66 22.57 17.03
CA VAL A 785 19.08 22.36 17.33
C VAL A 785 19.31 22.20 18.84
N LEU A 786 18.70 23.05 19.67
CA LEU A 786 18.76 22.91 21.13
C LEU A 786 18.16 21.58 21.61
N ALA A 787 17.00 21.21 21.07
CA ALA A 787 16.34 19.95 21.39
C ALA A 787 17.21 18.74 21.03
N ALA A 788 17.85 18.73 19.85
CA ALA A 788 18.80 17.70 19.46
C ALA A 788 19.98 17.62 20.45
N GLY A 789 20.54 18.77 20.85
CA GLY A 789 21.59 18.87 21.87
C GLY A 789 21.20 18.24 23.20
N VAL A 790 20.02 18.57 23.73
CA VAL A 790 19.44 17.95 24.94
C VAL A 790 19.31 16.43 24.76
N GLY A 791 18.82 15.99 23.61
CA GLY A 791 18.72 14.57 23.27
C GLY A 791 20.06 13.84 23.31
N PHE A 792 21.13 14.44 22.76
CA PHE A 792 22.47 13.86 22.80
C PHE A 792 23.05 13.79 24.23
N ILE A 793 22.84 14.82 25.04
CA ILE A 793 23.28 14.83 26.45
C ILE A 793 22.55 13.73 27.22
N LEU A 794 21.24 13.60 27.07
CA LEU A 794 20.47 12.54 27.73
C LEU A 794 20.89 11.15 27.26
N ALA A 795 21.13 10.97 25.95
CA ALA A 795 21.65 9.72 25.41
C ALA A 795 23.00 9.34 26.02
N ALA A 796 23.90 10.33 26.18
CA ALA A 796 25.21 10.16 26.82
C ALA A 796 25.09 9.74 28.30
N LEU A 797 24.21 10.38 29.07
CA LEU A 797 23.97 10.09 30.48
C LEU A 797 23.39 8.67 30.66
N ILE A 798 22.41 8.28 29.84
CA ILE A 798 21.80 6.95 29.87
C ILE A 798 22.83 5.87 29.46
N ALA A 799 23.70 6.16 28.49
CA ALA A 799 24.77 5.24 28.12
C ALA A 799 25.80 5.08 29.24
N GLY A 800 26.11 6.17 29.97
CA GLY A 800 27.06 6.20 31.07
C GLY A 800 26.62 5.44 32.33
N SER A 801 25.32 5.31 32.58
CA SER A 801 24.76 4.64 33.76
C SER A 801 24.69 3.10 33.64
N ARG A 802 24.82 2.53 32.44
CA ARG A 802 24.80 1.08 32.22
C ARG A 802 26.16 0.44 32.48
N LYS A 803 26.30 -0.31 33.59
CA LYS A 803 27.52 -1.05 33.99
C LYS A 803 28.13 -1.95 32.89
N HIS A 804 27.33 -2.46 31.96
CA HIS A 804 27.78 -3.30 30.84
C HIS A 804 28.34 -2.55 29.62
N LEU A 805 28.12 -1.23 29.50
CA LEU A 805 28.65 -0.39 28.40
C LEU A 805 30.04 0.20 28.71
N ALA A 806 30.68 -0.22 29.81
CA ALA A 806 31.97 0.24 30.30
C ALA A 806 33.19 -0.12 29.43
N SER A 807 33.05 -0.24 28.10
CA SER A 807 34.19 -0.22 27.19
C SER A 807 34.49 1.21 26.76
N GLY A 808 35.75 1.65 26.85
CA GLY A 808 36.17 3.01 26.49
C GLY A 808 35.75 3.47 25.08
N LYS A 809 35.38 2.53 24.19
CA LYS A 809 34.90 2.79 22.83
C LYS A 809 33.51 3.45 22.78
N ALA A 810 32.59 3.13 23.69
CA ALA A 810 31.26 3.76 23.71
C ALA A 810 31.31 5.23 24.15
N ARG A 811 32.17 5.56 25.13
CA ARG A 811 32.46 6.95 25.52
C ARG A 811 33.15 7.74 24.40
N LEU A 812 34.07 7.10 23.67
CA LEU A 812 34.72 7.66 22.47
C LEU A 812 33.75 7.93 21.33
N VAL A 813 32.70 7.12 21.16
CA VAL A 813 31.67 7.35 20.14
C VAL A 813 30.74 8.51 20.52
N VAL A 814 30.34 8.62 21.79
CA VAL A 814 29.55 9.77 22.27
C VAL A 814 30.37 11.06 22.17
N ALA A 815 31.66 11.02 22.57
CA ALA A 815 32.57 12.14 22.39
C ALA A 815 32.85 12.45 20.91
N GLY A 816 32.99 11.42 20.07
CA GLY A 816 33.17 11.55 18.63
C GLY A 816 31.94 12.10 17.92
N ALA A 817 30.74 11.76 18.38
CA ALA A 817 29.49 12.37 17.94
C ALA A 817 29.44 13.85 18.35
N ALA A 818 29.86 14.20 19.57
CA ALA A 818 29.97 15.60 19.99
C ALA A 818 30.97 16.40 19.14
N VAL A 819 32.14 15.82 18.82
CA VAL A 819 33.13 16.42 17.91
C VAL A 819 32.60 16.52 16.47
N ALA A 820 31.85 15.53 16.00
CA ALA A 820 31.19 15.57 14.70
C ALA A 820 30.13 16.67 14.65
N VAL A 821 29.35 16.88 15.73
CA VAL A 821 28.43 18.02 15.83
C VAL A 821 29.20 19.34 15.74
N VAL A 822 30.33 19.49 16.44
CA VAL A 822 31.17 20.71 16.35
C VAL A 822 31.72 20.92 14.94
N LEU A 823 32.18 19.88 14.26
CA LEU A 823 32.63 19.94 12.86
C LEU A 823 31.48 20.29 11.90
N ILE A 824 30.29 19.72 12.10
CA ILE A 824 29.10 20.00 11.29
C ILE A 824 28.63 21.44 11.50
N VAL A 825 28.67 21.95 12.74
CA VAL A 825 28.41 23.37 13.07
C VAL A 825 29.45 24.28 12.39
N GLY A 826 30.73 23.89 12.39
CA GLY A 826 31.79 24.64 11.69
C GLY A 826 31.65 24.64 10.16
N ILE A 827 31.24 23.51 9.56
CA ILE A 827 30.95 23.41 8.12
C ILE A 827 29.71 24.23 7.76
N ALA A 828 28.65 24.18 8.57
CA ALA A 828 27.45 25.00 8.38
C ALA A 828 27.76 26.49 8.48
N TRP A 829 28.66 26.90 9.38
CA TRP A 829 29.17 28.28 9.43
C TRP A 829 29.88 28.65 8.11
N GLY A 830 30.77 27.79 7.60
CA GLY A 830 31.51 28.03 6.35
C GLY A 830 30.63 28.06 5.09
N LEU A 831 29.48 27.39 5.10
CA LEU A 831 28.49 27.37 4.01
C LEU A 831 27.44 28.49 4.12
N GLY A 832 27.56 29.40 5.09
CA GLY A 832 26.61 30.50 5.32
C GLY A 832 25.30 30.09 6.01
N GLY A 833 25.23 28.89 6.58
CA GLY A 833 24.05 28.36 7.28
C GLY A 833 23.85 28.88 8.71
N LEU A 834 24.89 29.46 9.32
CA LEU A 834 24.82 30.13 10.62
C LEU A 834 25.31 31.57 10.46
N ASP A 835 24.36 32.49 10.25
CA ASP A 835 24.67 33.92 10.15
C ASP A 835 24.88 34.51 11.56
N ALA A 836 25.78 35.49 11.71
CA ALA A 836 26.02 36.16 12.99
C ALA A 836 24.74 36.86 13.52
N GLN A 837 23.84 37.23 12.61
CA GLN A 837 22.49 37.71 12.92
C GLN A 837 21.63 36.68 13.67
N VAL A 838 21.80 35.37 13.42
CA VAL A 838 20.99 34.34 14.08
C VAL A 838 21.27 34.25 15.58
N LEU A 839 22.52 34.50 16.02
CA LEU A 839 22.87 34.53 17.44
C LEU A 839 22.49 35.85 18.12
N SER A 840 22.60 36.98 17.41
CA SER A 840 22.26 38.30 17.96
C SER A 840 20.74 38.55 18.04
N GLU A 841 19.91 37.84 17.26
CA GLU A 841 18.44 37.98 17.27
C GLU A 841 17.71 36.96 18.17
N ALA A 842 18.41 36.14 18.94
CA ALA A 842 17.82 35.22 19.92
C ALA A 842 16.96 35.91 20.99
N PRO A 843 17.37 37.04 21.60
CA PRO A 843 16.55 37.75 22.57
C PRO A 843 15.26 38.33 21.96
N LYS A 844 15.32 38.82 20.71
CA LYS A 844 14.16 39.37 20.00
C LYS A 844 13.09 38.30 19.76
N SER A 845 13.50 37.13 19.26
CA SER A 845 12.59 35.99 18.99
C SER A 845 11.89 35.49 20.26
N LEU A 846 12.61 35.44 21.39
CA LEU A 846 12.01 35.09 22.69
C LEU A 846 11.03 36.18 23.16
N GLY A 847 11.36 37.45 22.94
CA GLY A 847 10.48 38.59 23.21
C GLY A 847 9.15 38.51 22.45
N TYR A 848 9.18 38.19 21.16
CA TYR A 848 7.95 38.01 20.37
C TYR A 848 7.09 36.86 20.91
N ARG A 849 7.69 35.72 21.27
CA ARG A 849 6.95 34.59 21.84
C ARG A 849 6.28 34.92 23.18
N LEU A 850 6.92 35.70 24.04
CA LEU A 850 6.30 36.16 25.28
C LEU A 850 5.05 37.02 25.00
N GLN A 851 5.08 37.85 23.96
CA GLN A 851 3.92 38.64 23.52
C GLN A 851 2.81 37.74 22.97
N TYR A 852 3.17 36.70 22.20
CA TYR A 852 2.22 35.70 21.69
C TYR A 852 1.53 34.97 22.83
N TRP A 853 2.31 34.52 23.82
CA TRP A 853 1.79 33.81 24.99
C TRP A 853 0.94 34.71 25.88
N GLN A 854 1.30 35.98 26.04
CA GLN A 854 0.47 36.94 26.76
C GLN A 854 -0.90 37.12 26.11
N SER A 855 -0.92 37.31 24.79
CA SER A 855 -2.17 37.43 24.01
C SER A 855 -2.98 36.13 24.06
N THR A 856 -2.30 34.98 23.97
CA THR A 856 -2.93 33.65 24.07
C THR A 856 -3.53 33.40 25.46
N LEU A 857 -2.88 33.83 26.54
CA LEU A 857 -3.40 33.69 27.90
C LEU A 857 -4.65 34.55 28.12
N ALA A 858 -4.71 35.75 27.53
CA ALA A 858 -5.92 36.56 27.55
C ALA A 858 -7.07 35.85 26.83
N MET A 859 -6.80 35.29 25.65
CA MET A 859 -7.79 34.49 24.89
C MET A 859 -8.28 33.26 25.67
N ILE A 860 -7.36 32.54 26.34
CA ILE A 860 -7.71 31.42 27.22
C ILE A 860 -8.61 31.87 28.38
N GLY A 861 -8.41 33.09 28.89
CA GLY A 861 -9.25 33.68 29.93
C GLY A 861 -10.72 33.78 29.52
N ASP A 862 -10.97 34.12 28.26
CA ASP A 862 -12.33 34.26 27.69
C ASP A 862 -12.91 32.91 27.24
N HIS A 863 -12.06 31.92 26.90
CA HIS A 863 -12.47 30.58 26.46
C HIS A 863 -11.84 29.42 27.29
N PRO A 864 -12.03 29.37 28.62
CA PRO A 864 -11.21 28.51 29.48
C PRO A 864 -11.49 27.00 29.34
N TRP A 865 -12.73 26.59 29.07
CA TRP A 865 -13.13 25.18 29.22
C TRP A 865 -12.92 24.33 27.98
N LEU A 866 -13.29 24.85 26.80
CA LEU A 866 -13.19 24.15 25.52
C LEU A 866 -12.29 24.89 24.50
N GLY A 867 -11.71 26.03 24.87
CA GLY A 867 -10.88 26.82 23.97
C GLY A 867 -11.69 27.47 22.83
N CYS A 868 -10.97 27.97 21.82
CA CYS A 868 -11.54 28.54 20.60
C CYS A 868 -12.03 27.46 19.61
N GLY A 869 -11.75 26.18 19.89
CA GLY A 869 -11.91 25.06 18.97
C GLY A 869 -10.79 25.03 17.93
N GLY A 870 -10.27 23.84 17.66
CA GLY A 870 -9.20 23.65 16.68
C GLY A 870 -9.53 24.26 15.31
N GLY A 871 -8.52 24.80 14.64
CA GLY A 871 -8.65 25.40 13.31
C GLY A 871 -9.12 26.86 13.31
N ASN A 872 -9.56 27.42 14.45
CA ASN A 872 -10.11 28.78 14.57
C ASN A 872 -9.23 29.74 15.39
N PHE A 873 -8.02 29.31 15.76
CA PHE A 873 -7.13 30.07 16.64
C PHE A 873 -6.75 31.44 16.07
N GLN A 874 -6.34 31.49 14.80
CA GLN A 874 -5.76 32.70 14.21
C GLN A 874 -6.74 33.88 14.22
N ASP A 875 -7.98 33.64 13.78
CA ASP A 875 -8.99 34.69 13.69
C ASP A 875 -9.34 35.26 15.07
N GLN A 876 -9.47 34.39 16.08
CA GLN A 876 -9.71 34.83 17.45
C GLN A 876 -8.50 35.51 18.08
N TYR A 877 -7.29 35.04 17.78
CA TYR A 877 -6.05 35.60 18.32
C TYR A 877 -5.89 37.09 17.98
N THR A 878 -6.34 37.52 16.80
CA THR A 878 -6.21 38.94 16.37
C THR A 878 -6.90 39.94 17.31
N GLN A 879 -7.95 39.52 18.01
CA GLN A 879 -8.64 40.35 19.00
C GLN A 879 -7.76 40.67 20.23
N TYR A 880 -6.90 39.72 20.60
CA TYR A 880 -6.03 39.80 21.78
C TYR A 880 -4.61 40.25 21.44
N LYS A 881 -4.25 40.26 20.15
CA LYS A 881 -2.90 40.59 19.68
C LYS A 881 -2.48 41.98 20.18
N LEU A 882 -1.33 42.04 20.86
CA LEU A 882 -0.74 43.30 21.31
C LEU A 882 -0.33 44.19 20.12
N ALA A 883 -0.46 45.51 20.27
CA ALA A 883 -0.09 46.48 19.23
C ALA A 883 1.39 46.40 18.80
N VAL A 884 2.28 45.99 19.71
CA VAL A 884 3.72 45.84 19.43
C VAL A 884 4.09 44.48 18.83
N ALA A 885 3.14 43.54 18.74
CA ALA A 885 3.42 42.19 18.26
C ALA A 885 3.55 42.15 16.73
N SER A 886 4.55 41.42 16.24
CA SER A 886 4.88 41.30 14.82
C SER A 886 3.81 40.58 14.00
N GLU A 887 3.34 39.43 14.49
CA GLU A 887 2.68 38.43 13.64
C GLU A 887 1.23 38.13 14.04
N GLU A 888 0.45 37.73 13.03
CA GLU A 888 -0.88 37.13 13.16
C GLU A 888 -0.70 35.61 13.18
N ILE A 889 -0.35 35.07 14.35
CA ILE A 889 0.07 33.67 14.49
C ILE A 889 -1.09 32.69 14.36
N ALA A 890 -0.87 31.58 13.64
CA ALA A 890 -1.83 30.49 13.50
C ALA A 890 -1.83 29.51 14.69
N ASP A 891 -0.74 29.50 15.46
CA ASP A 891 -0.60 28.74 16.69
C ASP A 891 0.32 29.47 17.70
N PRO A 892 0.21 29.21 19.01
CA PRO A 892 0.95 29.94 20.04
C PRO A 892 2.43 29.56 20.15
N HIS A 893 2.96 28.74 19.23
CA HIS A 893 4.35 28.28 19.21
C HIS A 893 4.78 27.57 20.50
N ASN A 894 3.83 26.94 21.18
CA ASN A 894 4.05 26.14 22.37
C ASN A 894 2.91 25.13 22.50
N PHE A 895 3.23 23.84 22.45
CA PHE A 895 2.21 22.78 22.44
C PHE A 895 1.26 22.80 23.65
N VAL A 896 1.71 23.30 24.81
CA VAL A 896 0.87 23.42 26.01
C VAL A 896 -0.18 24.52 25.82
N PHE A 897 0.23 25.68 25.34
CA PHE A 897 -0.69 26.76 25.02
C PHE A 897 -1.55 26.42 23.81
N ASP A 898 -1.04 25.64 22.87
CA ASP A 898 -1.78 25.17 21.68
C ASP A 898 -2.98 24.32 22.12
N VAL A 899 -2.75 23.25 22.90
CA VAL A 899 -3.83 22.40 23.43
C VAL A 899 -4.78 23.19 24.32
N TRP A 900 -4.26 24.08 25.16
CA TRP A 900 -5.11 24.85 26.07
C TRP A 900 -5.97 25.89 25.35
N ALA A 901 -5.41 26.63 24.40
CA ALA A 901 -6.12 27.65 23.65
C ALA A 901 -7.13 27.04 22.67
N ASN A 902 -6.75 25.97 21.96
CA ASN A 902 -7.62 25.33 20.97
C ASN A 902 -8.67 24.42 21.60
N SER A 903 -8.34 23.72 22.70
CA SER A 903 -9.17 22.63 23.24
C SER A 903 -9.52 22.76 24.73
N GLY A 904 -9.07 23.84 25.37
CA GLY A 904 -9.45 24.22 26.74
C GLY A 904 -8.74 23.45 27.85
N THR A 905 -9.04 23.82 29.09
CA THR A 905 -8.42 23.23 30.29
C THR A 905 -8.69 21.73 30.43
N LEU A 906 -9.83 21.23 29.96
CA LEU A 906 -10.13 19.80 30.01
C LEU A 906 -9.17 18.98 29.15
N ALA A 907 -8.86 19.44 27.93
CA ALA A 907 -7.89 18.80 27.05
C ALA A 907 -6.47 18.88 27.63
N LEU A 908 -6.09 20.03 28.18
CA LEU A 908 -4.79 20.18 28.86
C LEU A 908 -4.61 19.17 30.01
N LEU A 909 -5.64 19.00 30.85
CA LEU A 909 -5.59 18.01 31.95
C LEU A 909 -5.51 16.57 31.43
N ALA A 910 -6.25 16.25 30.36
CA ALA A 910 -6.18 14.94 29.71
C ALA A 910 -4.78 14.67 29.09
N MET A 911 -4.16 15.68 28.47
CA MET A 911 -2.81 15.60 27.93
C MET A 911 -1.77 15.37 29.05
N ILE A 912 -1.88 16.11 30.16
CA ILE A 912 -1.04 15.89 31.35
C ILE A 912 -1.21 14.46 31.85
N ALA A 913 -2.45 13.95 31.91
CA ALA A 913 -2.72 12.57 32.32
C ALA A 913 -2.04 11.54 31.40
N VAL A 914 -2.04 11.74 30.07
CA VAL A 914 -1.30 10.88 29.12
C VAL A 914 0.19 10.83 29.48
N PHE A 915 0.83 11.98 29.70
CA PHE A 915 2.26 12.01 30.03
C PHE A 915 2.59 11.45 31.41
N VAL A 916 1.76 11.71 32.43
CA VAL A 916 1.92 11.15 33.77
C VAL A 916 1.78 9.62 33.75
N LEU A 917 0.79 9.10 33.03
CA LEU A 917 0.59 7.65 32.89
C LEU A 917 1.71 7.01 32.08
N LEU A 918 2.20 7.67 31.02
CA LEU A 918 3.37 7.21 30.27
C LEU A 918 4.61 7.14 31.18
N ALA A 919 4.87 8.17 31.99
CA ALA A 919 5.97 8.20 32.94
C ALA A 919 5.85 7.08 33.99
N ARG A 920 4.63 6.81 34.48
CA ARG A 920 4.35 5.69 35.38
C ARG A 920 4.66 4.35 34.72
N THR A 921 4.21 4.13 33.49
CA THR A 921 4.48 2.90 32.73
C THR A 921 5.98 2.70 32.51
N LEU A 922 6.71 3.77 32.19
CA LEU A 922 8.17 3.75 32.08
C LEU A 922 8.85 3.40 33.39
N TRP A 923 8.43 4.01 34.50
CA TRP A 923 8.97 3.74 35.83
C TRP A 923 8.78 2.28 36.25
N GLN A 924 7.62 1.71 35.95
CA GLN A 924 7.33 0.29 36.23
C GLN A 924 8.23 -0.63 35.39
N ALA A 925 8.39 -0.34 34.10
CA ALA A 925 9.23 -1.13 33.20
C ALA A 925 10.72 -1.09 33.58
N THR A 926 11.23 0.03 34.08
CA THR A 926 12.63 0.16 34.51
C THR A 926 12.90 -0.43 35.91
N SER A 927 11.86 -0.62 36.72
CA SER A 927 11.97 -1.14 38.10
C SER A 927 11.81 -2.67 38.19
N ALA A 928 11.37 -3.35 37.13
CA ALA A 928 11.15 -4.79 37.15
C ALA A 928 12.47 -5.60 37.19
N PRO A 929 12.59 -6.66 38.01
CA PRO A 929 13.80 -7.47 38.11
C PRO A 929 14.13 -8.18 36.78
N THR A 930 15.40 -8.10 36.38
CA THR A 930 15.97 -8.51 35.08
C THR A 930 16.01 -10.02 34.78
N GLU A 931 15.26 -10.86 35.51
CA GLU A 931 15.35 -12.33 35.36
C GLU A 931 14.61 -12.89 34.13
N ASN A 932 13.70 -12.12 33.50
CA ASN A 932 12.88 -12.61 32.38
C ASN A 932 13.35 -12.19 30.97
N ALA A 933 14.52 -11.55 30.84
CA ALA A 933 14.95 -10.90 29.59
C ALA A 933 15.75 -11.79 28.61
N THR A 934 15.78 -13.12 28.82
CA THR A 934 16.47 -14.06 27.93
C THR A 934 15.51 -15.09 27.35
N GLN A 935 14.59 -14.65 26.50
CA GLN A 935 14.11 -15.52 25.43
C GLN A 935 14.76 -15.03 24.12
N PRO A 936 15.51 -15.88 23.41
CA PRO A 936 15.91 -15.56 22.05
C PRO A 936 14.62 -15.39 21.25
N ALA A 937 14.36 -14.17 20.79
CA ALA A 937 13.28 -13.94 19.84
C ALA A 937 13.48 -14.93 18.70
N GLU A 938 12.46 -15.76 18.42
CA GLU A 938 12.38 -16.55 17.19
C GLU A 938 12.84 -15.69 16.02
N GLN A 939 13.55 -16.30 15.08
CA GLN A 939 14.29 -15.68 13.98
C GLN A 939 13.34 -14.96 13.00
N TYR A 940 12.70 -13.89 13.45
CA TYR A 940 11.77 -13.05 12.71
C TYR A 940 12.57 -12.01 11.91
N GLN A 941 12.45 -12.05 10.58
CA GLN A 941 13.11 -11.08 9.71
C GLN A 941 12.09 -10.06 9.19
N PRO A 942 12.10 -8.81 9.68
CA PRO A 942 11.16 -7.78 9.25
C PRO A 942 11.47 -7.19 7.86
N LEU A 943 12.55 -7.63 7.19
CA LEU A 943 13.01 -7.04 5.93
C LEU A 943 11.91 -6.91 4.85
N PRO A 944 11.11 -7.95 4.56
CA PRO A 944 10.06 -7.85 3.54
C PRO A 944 8.99 -6.82 3.89
N LEU A 945 8.56 -6.78 5.16
CA LEU A 945 7.60 -5.79 5.69
C LEU A 945 8.09 -4.36 5.41
N ILE A 946 9.36 -4.11 5.70
CA ILE A 946 9.99 -2.79 5.63
C ILE A 946 10.10 -2.29 4.20
N PHE A 947 10.66 -3.11 3.31
CA PHE A 947 10.83 -2.72 1.91
C PHE A 947 9.47 -2.51 1.25
N SER A 948 8.50 -3.41 1.51
CA SER A 948 7.14 -3.26 0.99
C SER A 948 6.45 -2.01 1.52
N ALA A 949 6.52 -1.73 2.84
CA ALA A 949 5.89 -0.56 3.44
C ALA A 949 6.53 0.76 2.98
N SER A 950 7.85 0.79 2.79
CA SER A 950 8.55 2.02 2.39
C SER A 950 8.28 2.37 0.92
N ILE A 951 8.30 1.38 0.03
CA ILE A 951 7.92 1.57 -1.38
C ILE A 951 6.43 1.95 -1.48
N ALA A 952 5.56 1.22 -0.77
CA ALA A 952 4.14 1.53 -0.74
C ALA A 952 3.86 2.93 -0.16
N GLY A 953 4.60 3.35 0.86
CA GLY A 953 4.45 4.67 1.48
C GLY A 953 4.87 5.81 0.57
N LEU A 954 5.96 5.67 -0.19
CA LEU A 954 6.35 6.67 -1.20
C LEU A 954 5.37 6.72 -2.38
N ALA A 955 4.90 5.57 -2.85
CA ALA A 955 3.86 5.51 -3.87
C ALA A 955 2.56 6.15 -3.35
N LEU A 956 2.22 5.90 -2.08
CA LEU A 956 1.06 6.51 -1.44
C LEU A 956 1.22 8.02 -1.28
N ALA A 957 2.39 8.51 -0.88
CA ALA A 957 2.68 9.95 -0.83
C ALA A 957 2.45 10.62 -2.18
N PHE A 958 2.90 9.97 -3.25
CA PHE A 958 2.68 10.43 -4.62
C PHE A 958 1.18 10.48 -4.98
N VAL A 959 0.43 9.43 -4.67
CA VAL A 959 -1.03 9.38 -4.90
C VAL A 959 -1.77 10.42 -4.06
N LEU A 960 -1.40 10.61 -2.79
CA LEU A 960 -1.97 11.65 -1.94
C LEU A 960 -1.64 13.04 -2.47
N GLY A 961 -0.43 13.25 -3.02
CA GLY A 961 -0.05 14.47 -3.72
C GLY A 961 -0.87 14.72 -5.01
N LEU A 962 -1.24 13.66 -5.75
CA LEU A 962 -2.20 13.76 -6.88
C LEU A 962 -3.56 14.28 -6.44
N LEU A 963 -4.05 13.81 -5.30
CA LEU A 963 -5.35 14.21 -4.78
C LEU A 963 -5.31 15.62 -4.17
N GLY A 964 -4.26 15.92 -3.40
CA GLY A 964 -4.04 17.18 -2.66
C GLY A 964 -3.26 18.27 -3.41
N GLN A 965 -3.13 18.17 -4.74
CA GLN A 965 -2.54 19.20 -5.63
C GLN A 965 -1.06 19.56 -5.45
N VAL A 966 -0.33 18.93 -4.53
CA VAL A 966 1.10 19.18 -4.37
C VAL A 966 1.89 18.01 -4.97
N MET A 967 2.08 18.05 -6.30
CA MET A 967 2.85 17.09 -7.07
C MET A 967 4.31 17.02 -6.60
N LEU A 968 4.84 15.80 -6.45
CA LEU A 968 6.28 15.58 -6.55
C LEU A 968 6.63 15.50 -8.03
N SER A 969 7.66 16.23 -8.46
CA SER A 969 8.21 16.02 -9.80
C SER A 969 8.76 14.58 -9.89
N PRO A 970 8.81 13.96 -11.08
CA PRO A 970 9.38 12.62 -11.21
C PRO A 970 10.83 12.55 -10.72
N ILE A 971 11.59 13.64 -10.87
CA ILE A 971 12.99 13.76 -10.40
C ILE A 971 13.04 13.66 -8.88
N GLU A 972 12.14 14.36 -8.21
CA GLU A 972 12.01 14.31 -6.76
C GLU A 972 11.59 12.92 -6.31
N LEU A 973 10.60 12.31 -6.96
CA LEU A 973 10.14 10.96 -6.63
C LEU A 973 11.25 9.91 -6.79
N LEU A 974 12.03 9.98 -7.88
CA LEU A 974 13.19 9.12 -8.10
C LEU A 974 14.25 9.34 -7.02
N GLY A 975 14.60 10.59 -6.74
CA GLY A 975 15.58 10.94 -5.71
C GLY A 975 15.19 10.38 -4.36
N LEU A 976 13.92 10.57 -3.97
CA LEU A 976 13.35 10.04 -2.72
C LEU A 976 13.37 8.51 -2.69
N LEU A 977 13.03 7.83 -3.80
CA LEU A 977 13.08 6.37 -3.88
C LEU A 977 14.49 5.82 -3.75
N ILE A 978 15.47 6.44 -4.42
CA ILE A 978 16.89 6.05 -4.35
C ILE A 978 17.41 6.21 -2.93
N VAL A 979 17.16 7.38 -2.30
CA VAL A 979 17.57 7.65 -0.92
C VAL A 979 16.92 6.67 0.04
N THR A 980 15.63 6.38 -0.17
CA THR A 980 14.88 5.47 0.71
C THR A 980 15.37 4.03 0.63
N CYS A 981 15.46 3.50 -0.59
CA CYS A 981 15.97 2.16 -0.83
C CYS A 981 17.44 2.00 -0.42
N GLY A 982 18.28 3.00 -0.73
CA GLY A 982 19.69 3.04 -0.36
C GLY A 982 19.89 3.10 1.15
N GLY A 983 19.15 3.96 1.85
CA GLY A 983 19.17 4.09 3.30
C GLY A 983 18.76 2.78 4.00
N LEU A 984 17.67 2.14 3.57
CA LEU A 984 17.24 0.83 4.10
C LEU A 984 18.26 -0.27 3.82
N PHE A 985 18.86 -0.29 2.62
CA PHE A 985 19.91 -1.25 2.29
C PHE A 985 21.15 -1.08 3.19
N LEU A 986 21.55 0.16 3.48
CA LEU A 986 22.64 0.46 4.39
C LEU A 986 22.30 0.06 5.84
N LEU A 987 21.06 0.28 6.28
CA LEU A 987 20.58 -0.08 7.61
C LEU A 987 20.17 -1.55 7.78
N LYS A 988 20.17 -2.38 6.72
CA LYS A 988 19.71 -3.79 6.76
C LYS A 988 20.33 -4.63 7.88
N SER A 989 21.61 -4.39 8.17
CA SER A 989 22.35 -5.13 9.19
C SER A 989 21.94 -4.72 10.61
N TRP A 990 21.49 -3.48 10.79
CA TRP A 990 21.00 -2.95 12.05
C TRP A 990 19.53 -3.35 12.29
N ILE A 991 18.73 -3.32 11.22
CA ILE A 991 17.32 -3.77 11.20
C ILE A 991 17.20 -5.21 11.69
N ALA A 992 18.10 -6.11 11.26
CA ALA A 992 18.10 -7.51 11.65
C ALA A 992 18.66 -7.78 13.08
N GLY A 993 18.94 -6.73 13.85
CA GLY A 993 19.45 -6.84 15.22
C GLY A 993 18.36 -7.07 16.28
N PRO A 994 18.73 -7.27 17.56
CA PRO A 994 17.79 -7.57 18.64
C PRO A 994 16.79 -6.43 18.92
N VAL A 995 15.79 -6.64 19.77
CA VAL A 995 14.83 -5.60 20.19
C VAL A 995 15.57 -4.31 20.66
N PRO A 996 15.12 -3.11 20.28
CA PRO A 996 15.78 -1.87 20.70
C PRO A 996 15.53 -1.57 22.18
N SER A 997 16.46 -0.83 22.79
CA SER A 997 16.27 -0.30 24.14
C SER A 997 15.10 0.68 24.17
N ILE A 998 14.25 0.61 25.21
CA ILE A 998 13.14 1.56 25.43
C ILE A 998 13.59 3.02 25.46
N ALA A 999 14.84 3.28 25.88
CA ALA A 999 15.43 4.62 25.86
C ALA A 999 15.47 5.27 24.47
N VAL A 1000 15.51 4.49 23.38
CA VAL A 1000 15.63 5.02 22.01
C VAL A 1000 14.38 5.81 21.59
N PRO A 1001 13.16 5.24 21.58
CA PRO A 1001 11.96 6.01 21.26
C PRO A 1001 11.66 7.10 22.30
N VAL A 1002 11.99 6.89 23.60
CA VAL A 1002 11.84 7.91 24.65
C VAL A 1002 12.71 9.14 24.37
N LEU A 1003 13.96 8.96 23.95
CA LEU A 1003 14.84 10.09 23.57
C LEU A 1003 14.28 10.88 22.40
N GLY A 1004 13.77 10.18 21.37
CA GLY A 1004 13.06 10.83 20.26
C GLY A 1004 11.86 11.64 20.74
N LEU A 1005 11.03 11.08 21.63
CA LEU A 1005 9.86 11.76 22.18
C LEU A 1005 10.25 13.00 22.97
N VAL A 1006 11.30 12.94 23.80
CA VAL A 1006 11.80 14.09 24.55
C VAL A 1006 12.30 15.19 23.62
N VAL A 1007 13.08 14.84 22.59
CA VAL A 1007 13.58 15.81 21.60
C VAL A 1007 12.41 16.50 20.90
N MET A 1008 11.41 15.73 20.47
CA MET A 1008 10.22 16.29 19.84
C MET A 1008 9.52 17.26 20.80
N LEU A 1009 9.18 16.82 22.02
CA LEU A 1009 8.47 17.66 23.00
C LEU A 1009 9.24 18.94 23.35
N VAL A 1010 10.57 18.86 23.54
CA VAL A 1010 11.41 20.05 23.78
C VAL A 1010 11.31 21.01 22.60
N ASN A 1011 11.36 20.54 21.35
CA ASN A 1011 11.16 21.42 20.20
C ASN A 1011 9.73 22.02 20.18
N LEU A 1012 8.70 21.21 20.43
CA LEU A 1012 7.30 21.66 20.40
C LEU A 1012 6.96 22.68 21.51
N THR A 1013 7.74 22.78 22.60
CA THR A 1013 7.59 23.88 23.58
C THR A 1013 7.88 25.26 22.99
N ALA A 1014 8.59 25.30 21.88
CA ALA A 1014 9.12 26.50 21.26
C ALA A 1014 8.63 26.69 19.81
N ALA A 1015 8.29 25.61 19.11
CA ALA A 1015 7.86 25.66 17.72
C ALA A 1015 6.34 25.44 17.54
N GLY A 1016 5.62 25.00 18.59
CA GLY A 1016 4.22 24.56 18.43
C GLY A 1016 4.13 23.25 17.63
N GLY A 1017 2.95 22.95 17.08
CA GLY A 1017 2.74 21.82 16.16
C GLY A 1017 2.19 20.53 16.79
N PHE A 1018 1.43 20.63 17.89
CA PHE A 1018 0.78 19.47 18.51
C PHE A 1018 -0.32 18.89 17.63
N HIS A 1019 -1.03 19.77 16.93
CA HIS A 1019 -2.14 19.40 16.04
C HIS A 1019 -1.70 19.25 14.57
N PHE A 1020 -0.44 19.51 14.23
CA PHE A 1020 0.07 19.38 12.85
C PHE A 1020 0.35 17.92 12.52
N PRO A 1021 -0.45 17.26 11.66
CA PRO A 1021 -0.39 15.80 11.53
C PRO A 1021 0.96 15.27 10.98
N ALA A 1022 1.68 16.06 10.18
CA ALA A 1022 3.00 15.68 9.67
C ALA A 1022 4.05 15.53 10.79
N VAL A 1023 3.94 16.34 11.85
CA VAL A 1023 4.82 16.30 13.03
C VAL A 1023 4.22 15.41 14.13
N ALA A 1024 2.95 15.62 14.46
CA ALA A 1024 2.22 14.94 15.53
C ALA A 1024 2.17 13.41 15.34
N ALA A 1025 2.05 12.92 14.10
CA ALA A 1025 2.07 11.49 13.82
C ALA A 1025 3.36 10.81 14.34
N SER A 1026 4.51 11.48 14.25
CA SER A 1026 5.78 10.95 14.77
C SER A 1026 5.77 10.88 16.31
N MET A 1027 5.23 11.90 16.99
CA MET A 1027 5.10 11.91 18.44
C MET A 1027 4.21 10.77 18.92
N TRP A 1028 3.03 10.62 18.32
CA TRP A 1028 2.06 9.58 18.69
C TRP A 1028 2.54 8.17 18.34
N LEU A 1029 3.35 8.02 17.28
CA LEU A 1029 4.06 6.78 16.99
C LEU A 1029 5.09 6.47 18.08
N LEU A 1030 5.93 7.44 18.47
CA LEU A 1030 6.95 7.24 19.51
C LEU A 1030 6.34 6.88 20.86
N ILE A 1031 5.20 7.47 21.24
CA ILE A 1031 4.43 7.07 22.42
C ILE A 1031 3.97 5.62 22.28
N ALA A 1032 3.33 5.25 21.17
CA ALA A 1032 2.84 3.89 20.93
C ALA A 1032 3.98 2.84 20.99
N LEU A 1033 5.13 3.11 20.36
CA LEU A 1033 6.30 2.24 20.39
C LEU A 1033 6.90 2.14 21.81
N THR A 1034 6.93 3.24 22.55
CA THR A 1034 7.43 3.28 23.93
C THR A 1034 6.60 2.40 24.86
N VAL A 1035 5.27 2.56 24.83
CA VAL A 1035 4.35 1.73 25.64
C VAL A 1035 4.47 0.26 25.25
N THR A 1036 4.62 -0.03 23.96
CA THR A 1036 4.78 -1.41 23.46
C THR A 1036 6.08 -2.06 23.95
N LEU A 1037 7.18 -1.33 24.04
CA LEU A 1037 8.42 -1.82 24.64
C LEU A 1037 8.33 -1.97 26.16
N ALA A 1038 7.58 -1.09 26.83
CA ALA A 1038 7.42 -1.11 28.28
C ALA A 1038 6.60 -2.31 28.76
N GLU A 1039 5.50 -2.60 28.07
CA GLU A 1039 4.55 -3.65 28.45
C GLU A 1039 4.90 -5.01 27.83
N GLY A 1040 5.62 -5.04 26.71
CA GLY A 1040 5.94 -6.28 25.98
C GLY A 1040 4.73 -6.95 25.35
N ASP A 1041 4.83 -8.27 25.12
CA ASP A 1041 3.75 -9.07 24.51
C ASP A 1041 2.74 -9.63 25.54
N THR A 1042 2.94 -9.40 26.84
CA THR A 1042 2.25 -10.10 27.93
C THR A 1042 0.88 -9.52 28.33
N GLN A 1043 0.51 -8.32 27.85
CA GLN A 1043 -0.74 -7.64 28.22
C GLN A 1043 -1.88 -7.74 27.19
N ALA A 1044 -1.80 -8.68 26.23
CA ALA A 1044 -2.87 -8.85 25.27
C ALA A 1044 -4.10 -9.55 25.90
N VAL A 1045 -5.23 -8.87 25.97
CA VAL A 1045 -6.49 -9.40 26.52
C VAL A 1045 -7.37 -9.93 25.40
N GLU A 1046 -8.06 -11.05 25.63
CA GLU A 1046 -9.03 -11.57 24.68
C GLU A 1046 -10.33 -10.75 24.74
N ALA A 1047 -10.67 -10.08 23.64
CA ALA A 1047 -11.88 -9.27 23.54
C ALA A 1047 -13.10 -10.14 23.16
N PRO A 1048 -14.24 -10.01 23.86
CA PRO A 1048 -15.44 -10.78 23.55
C PRO A 1048 -16.02 -10.34 22.21
N ARG A 1049 -16.55 -11.29 21.41
CA ARG A 1049 -17.13 -11.03 20.08
C ARG A 1049 -18.13 -9.85 20.05
N PRO A 1050 -19.07 -9.70 21.01
CA PRO A 1050 -19.98 -8.57 21.03
C PRO A 1050 -19.28 -7.21 21.13
N ALA A 1051 -18.19 -7.11 21.91
CA ALA A 1051 -17.42 -5.88 22.01
C ALA A 1051 -16.69 -5.55 20.71
N LEU A 1052 -16.14 -6.56 20.02
CA LEU A 1052 -15.52 -6.39 18.71
C LEU A 1052 -16.53 -5.99 17.64
N MET A 1053 -17.74 -6.56 17.67
CA MET A 1053 -18.84 -6.18 16.78
C MET A 1053 -19.26 -4.73 17.02
N ALA A 1054 -19.43 -4.33 18.28
CA ALA A 1054 -19.71 -2.94 18.63
C ALA A 1054 -18.59 -2.01 18.15
N GLY A 1055 -17.32 -2.40 18.36
CA GLY A 1055 -16.16 -1.66 17.84
C GLY A 1055 -16.16 -1.52 16.32
N LEU A 1056 -16.55 -2.57 15.58
CA LEU A 1056 -16.66 -2.51 14.12
C LEU A 1056 -17.77 -1.57 13.66
N VAL A 1057 -18.93 -1.62 14.32
CA VAL A 1057 -20.05 -0.69 14.03
C VAL A 1057 -19.60 0.75 14.29
N VAL A 1058 -18.96 1.01 15.43
CA VAL A 1058 -18.42 2.34 15.76
C VAL A 1058 -17.39 2.79 14.72
N SER A 1059 -16.44 1.94 14.31
CA SER A 1059 -15.43 2.31 13.32
C SER A 1059 -16.05 2.62 11.95
N LEU A 1060 -17.09 1.88 11.55
CA LEU A 1060 -17.83 2.13 10.31
C LEU A 1060 -18.66 3.41 10.37
N ILE A 1061 -19.26 3.74 11.51
CA ILE A 1061 -19.96 5.02 11.73
C ILE A 1061 -18.99 6.18 11.62
N ILE A 1062 -17.82 6.09 12.27
CA ILE A 1062 -16.76 7.10 12.20
C ILE A 1062 -16.29 7.28 10.75
N LEU A 1063 -16.05 6.18 10.03
CA LEU A 1063 -15.65 6.20 8.61
C LEU A 1063 -16.73 6.88 7.73
N LEU A 1064 -17.99 6.51 7.91
CA LEU A 1064 -19.10 7.10 7.14
C LEU A 1064 -19.33 8.58 7.50
N GLY A 1065 -19.15 8.94 8.76
CA GLY A 1065 -19.19 10.33 9.23
C GLY A 1065 -18.10 11.17 8.56
N CYS A 1066 -16.86 10.68 8.52
CA CYS A 1066 -15.76 11.36 7.83
C CYS A 1066 -16.01 11.47 6.32
N TYR A 1067 -16.53 10.41 5.69
CA TYR A 1067 -16.86 10.43 4.27
C TYR A 1067 -17.91 11.49 3.94
N SER A 1068 -19.01 11.52 4.69
CA SER A 1068 -20.17 12.37 4.43
C SER A 1068 -19.99 13.83 4.84
N THR A 1069 -19.20 14.12 5.88
CA THR A 1069 -19.05 15.49 6.41
C THR A 1069 -17.73 16.17 6.04
N GLY A 1070 -16.71 15.39 5.68
CA GLY A 1070 -15.38 15.90 5.32
C GLY A 1070 -15.01 15.56 3.89
N TYR A 1071 -14.74 14.29 3.61
CA TYR A 1071 -14.07 13.87 2.37
C TYR A 1071 -14.87 14.15 1.10
N GLN A 1072 -16.12 13.69 1.01
CA GLN A 1072 -16.93 13.85 -0.20
C GLN A 1072 -17.25 15.34 -0.48
N PRO A 1073 -17.77 16.14 0.49
CA PRO A 1073 -18.08 17.55 0.24
C PRO A 1073 -16.88 18.36 -0.25
N VAL A 1074 -15.74 18.25 0.45
CA VAL A 1074 -14.51 18.99 0.12
C VAL A 1074 -13.99 18.59 -1.26
N LEU A 1075 -14.00 17.29 -1.58
CA LEU A 1075 -13.57 16.81 -2.89
C LEU A 1075 -14.45 17.37 -4.02
N GLN A 1076 -15.78 17.30 -3.86
CA GLN A 1076 -16.72 17.80 -4.88
C GLN A 1076 -16.60 19.31 -5.06
N CYS A 1077 -16.57 20.08 -3.97
CA CYS A 1077 -16.38 21.52 -3.98
C CYS A 1077 -15.06 21.91 -4.67
N ASN A 1078 -13.94 21.28 -4.29
CA ASN A 1078 -12.64 21.57 -4.90
C ASN A 1078 -12.58 21.22 -6.39
N LEU A 1079 -13.22 20.13 -6.84
CA LEU A 1079 -13.29 19.78 -8.26
C LEU A 1079 -14.08 20.82 -9.08
N LEU A 1080 -15.17 21.34 -8.53
CA LEU A 1080 -15.97 22.39 -9.17
C LEU A 1080 -15.24 23.73 -9.19
N LEU A 1081 -14.61 24.12 -8.07
CA LEU A 1081 -13.75 25.32 -8.00
C LEU A 1081 -12.60 25.28 -9.00
N ARG A 1082 -12.03 24.12 -9.31
CA ARG A 1082 -10.98 24.03 -10.34
C ARG A 1082 -11.50 24.36 -11.74
N ARG A 1083 -12.74 23.99 -12.05
CA ARG A 1083 -13.34 24.29 -13.36
C ARG A 1083 -13.52 25.79 -13.57
N THR A 1084 -13.78 26.56 -12.51
CA THR A 1084 -14.02 28.01 -12.61
C THR A 1084 -12.76 28.82 -12.98
N HIS A 1085 -11.57 28.23 -12.83
CA HIS A 1085 -10.30 28.86 -13.18
C HIS A 1085 -10.06 28.96 -14.69
N ASP A 1086 -10.86 28.29 -15.53
CA ASP A 1086 -10.79 28.48 -16.98
C ASP A 1086 -11.18 29.92 -17.34
N ARG A 1087 -10.20 30.66 -17.90
CA ARG A 1087 -10.35 32.07 -18.28
C ARG A 1087 -11.35 32.26 -19.42
N GLN A 1088 -11.63 31.23 -20.22
CA GLN A 1088 -12.58 31.30 -21.34
C GLN A 1088 -14.05 31.11 -20.91
N LEU A 1089 -14.30 30.67 -19.66
CA LEU A 1089 -15.66 30.46 -19.18
C LEU A 1089 -16.42 31.80 -19.03
N PRO A 1090 -17.66 31.90 -19.57
CA PRO A 1090 -18.53 33.04 -19.34
C PRO A 1090 -18.83 33.25 -17.86
N TYR A 1091 -19.07 34.50 -17.45
CA TYR A 1091 -19.39 34.87 -16.07
C TYR A 1091 -20.54 34.02 -15.48
N GLN A 1092 -21.65 33.86 -16.21
CA GLN A 1092 -22.82 33.10 -15.74
C GLN A 1092 -22.47 31.62 -15.48
N GLU A 1093 -21.63 31.04 -16.32
CA GLU A 1093 -21.18 29.65 -16.17
C GLU A 1093 -20.27 29.50 -14.95
N LYS A 1094 -19.39 30.48 -14.70
CA LYS A 1094 -18.55 30.53 -13.49
C LYS A 1094 -19.40 30.62 -12.24
N VAL A 1095 -20.41 31.49 -12.20
CA VAL A 1095 -21.32 31.62 -11.05
C VAL A 1095 -22.11 30.32 -10.84
N ARG A 1096 -22.64 29.69 -11.90
CA ARG A 1096 -23.35 28.41 -11.77
C ARG A 1096 -22.46 27.33 -11.14
N LEU A 1097 -21.22 27.17 -11.64
CA LEU A 1097 -20.26 26.22 -11.09
C LEU A 1097 -19.90 26.53 -9.62
N LEU A 1098 -19.82 27.81 -9.25
CA LEU A 1098 -19.56 28.22 -7.87
C LEU A 1098 -20.77 27.96 -6.95
N GLN A 1099 -22.00 28.13 -7.43
CA GLN A 1099 -23.21 27.76 -6.69
C GLN A 1099 -23.29 26.24 -6.49
N GLU A 1100 -23.04 25.46 -7.54
CA GLU A 1100 -22.92 24.00 -7.45
C GLU A 1100 -21.83 23.59 -6.44
N ALA A 1101 -20.71 24.33 -6.38
CA ALA A 1101 -19.64 24.09 -5.40
C ALA A 1101 -20.09 24.41 -3.96
N ALA A 1102 -20.85 25.50 -3.78
CA ALA A 1102 -21.39 25.90 -2.48
C ALA A 1102 -22.47 24.92 -1.97
N GLU A 1103 -23.27 24.35 -2.87
CA GLU A 1103 -24.22 23.28 -2.56
C GLU A 1103 -23.50 21.97 -2.20
N ALA A 1104 -22.40 21.66 -2.89
CA ALA A 1104 -21.61 20.47 -2.63
C ALA A 1104 -20.90 20.50 -1.26
N ASP A 1105 -20.41 21.67 -0.83
CA ASP A 1105 -19.87 21.87 0.52
C ASP A 1105 -20.47 23.11 1.20
N PRO A 1106 -21.63 22.95 1.88
CA PRO A 1106 -22.32 24.05 2.54
C PRO A 1106 -21.51 24.72 3.66
N LEU A 1107 -20.48 24.05 4.18
CA LEU A 1107 -19.62 24.55 5.26
C LEU A 1107 -18.50 25.46 4.73
N SER A 1108 -18.18 25.39 3.43
CA SER A 1108 -17.05 26.12 2.85
C SER A 1108 -17.38 27.58 2.58
N ALA A 1109 -16.54 28.49 3.09
CA ALA A 1109 -16.61 29.91 2.79
C ALA A 1109 -16.09 30.26 1.38
N LYS A 1110 -15.24 29.39 0.80
CA LYS A 1110 -14.45 29.67 -0.40
C LYS A 1110 -15.28 29.90 -1.68
N PRO A 1111 -16.33 29.11 -1.99
CA PRO A 1111 -17.19 29.39 -3.14
C PRO A 1111 -17.87 30.75 -3.04
N TRP A 1112 -18.37 31.11 -1.85
CA TRP A 1112 -19.02 32.39 -1.58
C TRP A 1112 -18.07 33.57 -1.73
N TRP A 1113 -16.86 33.45 -1.16
CA TRP A 1113 -15.80 34.43 -1.35
C TRP A 1113 -15.47 34.64 -2.83
N THR A 1114 -15.37 33.55 -3.61
CA THR A 1114 -15.03 33.62 -5.03
C THR A 1114 -16.16 34.25 -5.85
N MET A 1115 -17.43 33.96 -5.51
CA MET A 1115 -18.59 34.61 -6.14
C MET A 1115 -18.64 36.10 -5.84
N ALA A 1116 -18.46 36.49 -4.58
CA ALA A 1116 -18.45 37.90 -4.17
C ALA A 1116 -17.29 38.66 -4.83
N ALA A 1117 -16.09 38.06 -4.88
CA ALA A 1117 -14.94 38.64 -5.58
C ALA A 1117 -15.19 38.82 -7.08
N LEU A 1118 -15.74 37.80 -7.74
CA LEU A 1118 -16.08 37.85 -9.16
C LEU A 1118 -17.12 38.92 -9.46
N GLU A 1119 -18.12 39.06 -8.58
CA GLU A 1119 -19.17 40.06 -8.72
C GLU A 1119 -18.66 41.47 -8.48
N ALA A 1120 -17.85 41.68 -7.44
CA ALA A 1120 -17.16 42.95 -7.19
C ALA A 1120 -16.32 43.36 -8.40
N GLN A 1121 -15.54 42.43 -8.97
CA GLN A 1121 -14.76 42.67 -10.18
C GLN A 1121 -15.64 43.01 -11.40
N ARG A 1122 -16.78 42.34 -11.57
CA ARG A 1122 -17.75 42.64 -12.64
C ARG A 1122 -18.28 44.07 -12.50
N LEU A 1123 -18.70 44.46 -11.29
CA LEU A 1123 -19.21 45.81 -11.00
C LEU A 1123 -18.14 46.87 -11.27
N GLN A 1124 -16.87 46.60 -10.97
CA GLN A 1124 -15.76 47.50 -11.30
C GLN A 1124 -15.52 47.65 -12.82
N ALA A 1125 -15.85 46.64 -13.63
CA ALA A 1125 -15.66 46.68 -15.09
C ALA A 1125 -16.80 47.41 -15.83
N VAL A 1126 -18.00 47.48 -15.25
CA VAL A 1126 -19.21 48.00 -15.91
C VAL A 1126 -19.32 49.53 -15.75
N PRO A 1127 -19.83 50.28 -16.76
CA PRO A 1127 -20.09 51.71 -16.64
C PRO A 1127 -21.10 52.04 -15.53
N GLN A 1128 -20.94 53.19 -14.86
CA GLN A 1128 -21.76 53.59 -13.71
C GLN A 1128 -23.29 53.54 -13.98
N ALA A 1129 -23.72 53.91 -15.18
CA ALA A 1129 -25.14 53.89 -15.57
C ALA A 1129 -25.74 52.47 -15.67
N SER A 1130 -24.91 51.43 -15.73
CA SER A 1130 -25.29 50.03 -15.94
C SER A 1130 -25.00 49.15 -14.72
N MET A 1131 -24.62 49.74 -13.58
CA MET A 1131 -24.10 49.03 -12.41
C MET A 1131 -25.16 48.22 -11.62
N GLY A 1132 -26.46 48.34 -11.95
CA GLY A 1132 -27.53 47.52 -11.37
C GLY A 1132 -27.75 47.73 -9.87
N ASN A 1133 -28.51 46.83 -9.22
CA ASN A 1133 -28.59 46.72 -7.76
C ASN A 1133 -27.43 45.85 -7.24
N LEU A 1134 -27.11 45.97 -5.95
CA LEU A 1134 -26.01 45.24 -5.31
C LEU A 1134 -26.43 43.88 -4.75
N GLU A 1135 -27.62 43.40 -5.10
CA GLU A 1135 -28.27 42.23 -4.49
C GLU A 1135 -27.41 40.96 -4.58
N ASP A 1136 -26.79 40.69 -5.73
CA ASP A 1136 -25.89 39.53 -5.89
C ASP A 1136 -24.65 39.66 -5.00
N LEU A 1137 -24.04 40.86 -4.94
CA LEU A 1137 -22.88 41.11 -4.09
C LEU A 1137 -23.24 41.00 -2.60
N ASP A 1138 -24.41 41.52 -2.21
CA ASP A 1138 -24.97 41.45 -0.84
C ASP A 1138 -25.17 39.99 -0.43
N ASN A 1139 -25.87 39.21 -1.26
CA ASN A 1139 -26.13 37.80 -1.00
C ASN A 1139 -24.83 36.99 -0.88
N PHE A 1140 -23.87 37.19 -1.79
CA PHE A 1140 -22.61 36.43 -1.77
C PHE A 1140 -21.71 36.84 -0.61
N SER A 1141 -21.60 38.13 -0.31
CA SER A 1141 -20.79 38.64 0.79
C SER A 1141 -21.35 38.25 2.16
N GLU A 1142 -22.67 38.31 2.34
CA GLU A 1142 -23.32 37.86 3.58
C GLU A 1142 -23.15 36.35 3.78
N ALA A 1143 -23.35 35.55 2.73
CA ALA A 1143 -23.14 34.10 2.79
C ALA A 1143 -21.67 33.71 3.06
N PHE A 1144 -20.72 34.52 2.59
CA PHE A 1144 -19.30 34.39 2.92
C PHE A 1144 -19.04 34.70 4.40
N LEU A 1145 -19.45 35.87 4.89
CA LEU A 1145 -19.23 36.30 6.27
C LEU A 1145 -19.95 35.40 7.30
N ASN A 1146 -21.10 34.84 6.97
CA ASN A 1146 -21.80 33.89 7.83
C ASN A 1146 -21.01 32.59 8.07
N ARG A 1147 -20.04 32.27 7.19
CA ARG A 1147 -19.18 31.08 7.29
C ARG A 1147 -17.79 31.38 7.80
N ASP A 1148 -17.42 32.65 7.86
CA ASP A 1148 -16.17 33.11 8.47
C ASP A 1148 -16.40 34.42 9.25
N PRO A 1149 -17.23 34.37 10.32
CA PRO A 1149 -17.71 35.58 10.99
C PRO A 1149 -16.66 36.26 11.86
N LEU A 1150 -15.61 35.54 12.25
CA LEU A 1150 -14.56 35.99 13.16
C LEU A 1150 -13.30 36.46 12.41
N SER A 1151 -13.19 36.21 11.11
CA SER A 1151 -12.05 36.69 10.32
C SER A 1151 -12.12 38.19 10.09
N SER A 1152 -11.27 38.92 10.81
CA SER A 1152 -11.07 40.35 10.59
C SER A 1152 -10.70 40.65 9.12
N ALA A 1153 -9.94 39.74 8.47
CA ALA A 1153 -9.54 39.87 7.07
C ALA A 1153 -10.73 39.71 6.10
N ALA A 1154 -11.64 38.77 6.36
CA ALA A 1154 -12.87 38.62 5.58
C ALA A 1154 -13.71 39.90 5.60
N HIS A 1155 -13.87 40.53 6.78
CA HIS A 1155 -14.57 41.80 6.93
C HIS A 1155 -13.86 42.97 6.23
N VAL A 1156 -12.51 43.04 6.24
CA VAL A 1156 -11.79 44.04 5.42
C VAL A 1156 -12.07 43.83 3.94
N GLN A 1157 -11.99 42.59 3.47
CA GLN A 1157 -12.13 42.28 2.05
C GLN A 1157 -13.52 42.65 1.52
N VAL A 1158 -14.57 42.35 2.29
CA VAL A 1158 -15.94 42.79 1.99
C VAL A 1158 -16.01 44.31 2.01
N GLY A 1159 -15.47 44.96 3.05
CA GLY A 1159 -15.42 46.42 3.14
C GLY A 1159 -14.76 47.07 1.91
N ASP A 1160 -13.67 46.50 1.42
CA ASP A 1160 -12.95 46.97 0.23
C ASP A 1160 -13.78 46.86 -1.04
N TRP A 1161 -14.49 45.74 -1.24
CA TRP A 1161 -15.39 45.57 -2.39
C TRP A 1161 -16.47 46.65 -2.43
N TYR A 1162 -17.12 46.91 -1.29
CA TYR A 1162 -18.16 47.94 -1.19
C TYR A 1162 -17.59 49.36 -1.26
N TRP A 1163 -16.39 49.59 -0.71
CA TRP A 1163 -15.68 50.86 -0.81
C TRP A 1163 -15.36 51.20 -2.27
N ASP A 1164 -14.84 50.25 -3.03
CA ASP A 1164 -14.54 50.42 -4.46
C ASP A 1164 -15.81 50.72 -5.27
N VAL A 1165 -16.90 50.01 -4.97
CA VAL A 1165 -18.23 50.27 -5.55
C VAL A 1165 -18.69 51.69 -5.21
N TYR A 1166 -18.56 52.13 -3.95
CA TYR A 1166 -18.90 53.50 -3.53
C TYR A 1166 -18.04 54.55 -4.25
N LEU A 1167 -16.72 54.36 -4.35
CA LEU A 1167 -15.83 55.32 -4.98
C LEU A 1167 -16.25 55.64 -6.42
N ARG A 1168 -16.71 54.62 -7.17
CA ARG A 1168 -17.22 54.76 -8.54
C ARG A 1168 -18.67 55.23 -8.63
N SER A 1169 -19.57 54.63 -7.85
CA SER A 1169 -21.02 54.83 -8.00
C SER A 1169 -21.57 56.00 -7.20
N LYS A 1170 -20.88 56.39 -6.12
CA LYS A 1170 -21.38 57.25 -5.04
C LYS A 1170 -22.66 56.74 -4.37
N ASN A 1171 -22.90 55.43 -4.42
CA ASN A 1171 -24.01 54.77 -3.75
C ASN A 1171 -23.81 54.78 -2.21
N LEU A 1172 -24.71 55.44 -1.48
CA LEU A 1172 -24.64 55.57 -0.03
C LEU A 1172 -24.87 54.25 0.71
N THR A 1173 -25.65 53.31 0.15
CA THR A 1173 -25.83 51.98 0.74
C THR A 1173 -24.52 51.20 0.72
N ALA A 1174 -23.77 51.27 -0.38
CA ALA A 1174 -22.43 50.66 -0.45
C ALA A 1174 -21.46 51.28 0.57
N LEU A 1175 -21.52 52.59 0.77
CA LEU A 1175 -20.73 53.28 1.79
C LEU A 1175 -21.09 52.82 3.22
N GLN A 1176 -22.38 52.64 3.51
CA GLN A 1176 -22.85 52.12 4.79
C GLN A 1176 -22.33 50.69 5.03
N THR A 1177 -22.52 49.79 4.07
CA THR A 1177 -22.02 48.40 4.16
C THR A 1177 -20.50 48.34 4.33
N ALA A 1178 -19.75 49.17 3.58
CA ALA A 1178 -18.29 49.27 3.74
C ALA A 1178 -17.90 49.73 5.15
N THR A 1179 -18.57 50.76 5.67
CA THR A 1179 -18.32 51.31 7.01
C THR A 1179 -18.61 50.27 8.10
N GLU A 1180 -19.73 49.55 8.00
CA GLU A 1180 -20.10 48.48 8.93
C GLU A 1180 -19.09 47.33 8.91
N ALA A 1181 -18.68 46.89 7.72
CA ALA A 1181 -17.67 45.83 7.56
C ALA A 1181 -16.32 46.26 8.15
N TYR A 1182 -15.86 47.50 7.91
CA TYR A 1182 -14.64 48.02 8.54
C TYR A 1182 -14.77 48.16 10.06
N HIS A 1183 -15.94 48.58 10.57
CA HIS A 1183 -16.19 48.66 12.00
C HIS A 1183 -16.10 47.27 12.66
N ARG A 1184 -16.69 46.26 12.01
CA ARG A 1184 -16.60 44.87 12.46
C ARG A 1184 -15.17 44.34 12.41
N SER A 1185 -14.43 44.67 11.35
CA SER A 1185 -13.01 44.31 11.21
C SER A 1185 -12.13 44.90 12.33
N VAL A 1186 -12.36 46.16 12.71
CA VAL A 1186 -11.67 46.82 13.83
C VAL A 1186 -12.07 46.21 15.18
N THR A 1187 -13.30 45.75 15.34
CA THR A 1187 -13.73 45.05 16.57
C THR A 1187 -12.98 43.72 16.73
N LEU A 1188 -12.81 42.99 15.63
CA LEU A 1188 -12.12 41.69 15.62
C LEU A 1188 -10.59 41.83 15.68
N TYR A 1189 -10.04 42.97 15.23
CA TYR A 1189 -8.60 43.25 15.29
C TYR A 1189 -8.34 44.71 15.71
N PRO A 1190 -8.49 45.02 17.01
CA PRO A 1190 -8.52 46.39 17.51
C PRO A 1190 -7.17 47.10 17.50
N ASN A 1191 -6.06 46.36 17.38
CA ASN A 1191 -4.71 46.91 17.44
C ASN A 1191 -4.03 47.00 16.06
N ASP A 1192 -4.78 46.95 14.97
CA ASP A 1192 -4.26 47.14 13.62
C ASP A 1192 -4.47 48.57 13.11
N ALA A 1193 -3.36 49.26 12.77
CA ALA A 1193 -3.42 50.65 12.32
C ALA A 1193 -4.14 50.79 10.97
N SER A 1194 -3.90 49.87 10.03
CA SER A 1194 -4.46 49.92 8.68
C SER A 1194 -5.99 49.82 8.69
N ARG A 1195 -6.54 48.85 9.43
CA ARG A 1195 -8.00 48.67 9.58
C ARG A 1195 -8.67 49.89 10.20
N ARG A 1196 -8.08 50.48 11.23
CA ARG A 1196 -8.62 51.72 11.83
C ARG A 1196 -8.54 52.91 10.89
N ALA A 1197 -7.49 53.03 10.11
CA ALA A 1197 -7.36 54.08 9.11
C ALA A 1197 -8.42 53.95 8.00
N ARG A 1198 -8.66 52.73 7.51
CA ARG A 1198 -9.75 52.47 6.54
C ARG A 1198 -11.11 52.84 7.12
N LEU A 1199 -11.39 52.44 8.37
CA LEU A 1199 -12.62 52.83 9.07
C LEU A 1199 -12.74 54.35 9.22
N ALA A 1200 -11.68 55.05 9.60
CA ALA A 1200 -11.69 56.51 9.74
C ALA A 1200 -12.06 57.20 8.43
N VAL A 1201 -11.49 56.76 7.31
CA VAL A 1201 -11.79 57.29 5.97
C VAL A 1201 -13.25 57.02 5.58
N ALA A 1202 -13.77 55.83 5.86
CA ALA A 1202 -15.16 55.48 5.56
C ALA A 1202 -16.17 56.27 6.43
N LEU A 1203 -15.88 56.48 7.72
CA LEU A 1203 -16.69 57.29 8.64
C LEU A 1203 -16.72 58.76 8.24
N GLU A 1204 -15.60 59.31 7.77
CA GLU A 1204 -15.52 60.68 7.27
C GLU A 1204 -16.38 60.86 6.00
N ALA A 1205 -16.30 59.89 5.08
CA ALA A 1205 -17.18 59.85 3.91
C ALA A 1205 -18.67 59.72 4.29
N SER A 1206 -18.98 59.07 5.42
CA SER A 1206 -20.33 58.91 5.98
C SER A 1206 -20.80 60.09 6.85
N GLN A 1207 -20.04 61.19 6.90
CA GLN A 1207 -20.32 62.38 7.72
C GLN A 1207 -20.35 62.13 9.25
N GLN A 1208 -19.70 61.07 9.73
CA GLN A 1208 -19.56 60.74 11.15
C GLN A 1208 -18.21 61.24 11.68
N SER A 1209 -18.02 62.57 11.66
CA SER A 1209 -16.70 63.20 11.86
C SER A 1209 -16.09 63.00 13.25
N GLU A 1210 -16.91 62.89 14.30
CA GLU A 1210 -16.42 62.66 15.68
C GLU A 1210 -15.79 61.27 15.81
N GLU A 1211 -16.47 60.23 15.35
CA GLU A 1211 -15.95 58.86 15.40
C GLU A 1211 -14.76 58.67 14.46
N ALA A 1212 -14.81 59.28 13.27
CA ALA A 1212 -13.69 59.30 12.34
C ALA A 1212 -12.42 59.90 12.97
N ALA A 1213 -12.56 60.95 13.79
CA ALA A 1213 -11.44 61.57 14.50
C ALA A 1213 -10.81 60.61 15.52
N VAL A 1214 -11.63 59.90 16.29
CA VAL A 1214 -11.15 58.90 17.27
C VAL A 1214 -10.39 57.77 16.57
N GLN A 1215 -10.94 57.23 15.48
CA GLN A 1215 -10.29 56.13 14.75
C GLN A 1215 -8.98 56.58 14.10
N ARG A 1216 -8.93 57.80 13.55
CA ARG A 1216 -7.73 58.39 12.96
C ARG A 1216 -6.63 58.61 14.00
N GLU A 1217 -6.96 59.22 15.14
CA GLU A 1217 -5.99 59.41 16.22
C GLU A 1217 -5.44 58.06 16.69
N ARG A 1218 -6.32 57.07 16.86
CA ARG A 1218 -5.90 55.73 17.28
C ARG A 1218 -5.06 55.01 16.23
N ALA A 1219 -5.37 55.17 14.95
CA ALA A 1219 -4.57 54.60 13.85
C ALA A 1219 -3.14 55.18 13.85
N MET A 1220 -3.00 56.50 14.03
CA MET A 1220 -1.69 57.17 14.13
C MET A 1220 -0.91 56.72 15.37
N GLN A 1221 -1.56 56.62 16.53
CA GLN A 1221 -0.94 56.08 17.75
C GLN A 1221 -0.44 54.63 17.55
N LEU A 1222 -1.22 53.77 16.90
CA LEU A 1222 -0.81 52.40 16.61
C LEU A 1222 0.33 52.34 15.59
N ASP A 1223 0.34 53.20 14.56
CA ASP A 1223 1.44 53.32 13.60
C ASP A 1223 2.76 53.76 14.26
N GLU A 1224 2.68 54.59 15.31
CA GLU A 1224 3.84 54.97 16.13
C GLU A 1224 4.32 53.81 17.02
N LEU A 1225 3.39 53.08 17.66
CA LEU A 1225 3.70 51.95 18.53
C LEU A 1225 4.22 50.73 17.77
N THR A 1226 3.83 50.56 16.50
CA THR A 1226 4.19 49.40 15.68
C THR A 1226 5.64 49.49 15.22
N PRO A 1227 6.53 48.59 15.66
CA PRO A 1227 7.96 48.67 15.31
C PRO A 1227 8.28 48.05 13.93
N HIS A 1228 7.31 47.39 13.30
CA HIS A 1228 7.47 46.62 12.07
C HIS A 1228 7.09 47.43 10.83
N ALA A 1229 8.04 47.64 9.93
CA ALA A 1229 7.88 48.50 8.76
C ALA A 1229 6.77 48.01 7.79
N ASP A 1230 6.60 46.70 7.65
CA ASP A 1230 5.57 46.06 6.82
C ASP A 1230 4.15 46.19 7.40
N LYS A 1231 4.03 46.54 8.68
CA LYS A 1231 2.76 46.76 9.38
C LYS A 1231 2.43 48.23 9.60
N LYS A 1232 3.30 49.13 9.14
CA LYS A 1232 3.05 50.57 9.17
C LYS A 1232 2.04 50.96 8.10
N LEU A 1233 1.36 52.08 8.33
CA LEU A 1233 0.50 52.70 7.35
C LEU A 1233 1.33 53.05 6.10
N SER A 1234 0.74 52.82 4.92
CA SER A 1234 1.34 53.30 3.68
C SER A 1234 1.42 54.84 3.69
N ASP A 1235 2.43 55.39 3.02
CA ASP A 1235 2.61 56.85 2.94
C ASP A 1235 1.35 57.55 2.40
N GLU A 1236 0.65 56.90 1.46
CA GLU A 1236 -0.62 57.37 0.91
C GLU A 1236 -1.74 57.42 1.97
N LEU A 1237 -1.96 56.34 2.73
CA LEU A 1237 -2.96 56.32 3.80
C LEU A 1237 -2.63 57.35 4.88
N LYS A 1238 -1.34 57.46 5.23
CA LYS A 1238 -0.86 58.37 6.26
C LYS A 1238 -1.07 59.83 5.85
N GLN A 1239 -0.77 60.18 4.59
CA GLN A 1239 -1.02 61.52 4.07
C GLN A 1239 -2.53 61.82 4.02
N ASN A 1240 -3.35 60.86 3.60
CA ASN A 1240 -4.81 61.02 3.58
C ASN A 1240 -5.39 61.30 4.97
N LEU A 1241 -4.89 60.63 6.02
CA LEU A 1241 -5.29 60.90 7.41
C LEU A 1241 -4.84 62.28 7.89
N ILE A 1242 -3.64 62.74 7.51
CA ILE A 1242 -3.12 64.06 7.85
C ILE A 1242 -3.93 65.16 7.15
N ASP A 1243 -4.22 65.00 5.87
CA ASP A 1243 -5.01 65.96 5.09
C ASP A 1243 -6.45 66.06 5.60
N ALA A 1244 -7.06 64.93 6.00
CA ALA A 1244 -8.34 64.90 6.69
C ALA A 1244 -8.30 65.64 8.03
N GLN A 1245 -7.26 65.43 8.83
CA GLN A 1245 -7.06 66.16 10.09
C GLN A 1245 -6.93 67.67 9.88
N ASN A 1246 -6.23 68.08 8.83
CA ASN A 1246 -6.04 69.49 8.47
C ASN A 1246 -7.32 70.14 7.92
N ARG A 1247 -8.27 69.37 7.37
CA ARG A 1247 -9.59 69.86 6.94
C ARG A 1247 -10.58 70.00 8.09
N ALA A 1248 -10.43 69.19 9.14
CA ALA A 1248 -11.32 69.17 10.30
C ALA A 1248 -10.94 70.23 11.37
N ASN A 1249 -9.65 70.57 11.46
CA ASN A 1249 -9.13 71.68 12.25
C ASN A 1249 -9.33 73.02 11.52
#